data_AF-A0A9N8EX09-F1
#
_entry.id   AF-A0A9N8EX09-F1
#
_cell.length_a   1.000
_cell.length_b   1.000
_cell.length_c   1.000
_cell.angle_alpha   90.00
_cell.angle_beta   90.00
_cell.angle_gamma   90.00
#
_symmetry.space_group_name_H-M   'P 1'
#
loop_
_entity.id
_entity.type
_entity.pdbx_description
1 polymer ?
#
loop_
_entity_poly.entity_id
_entity_poly.type
_entity_poly.pdbx_seq_one_letter_code
_entity_poly.pdbx_strand_id
1 'polypeptide(L)'
;MMLCLDSLLPPLASTCCILLSFLLVTASAKNMNGVSGQYKIANGLSSSSSSAQQQYSTDYTAEYFEVYSAVIKTRYSEVFWASMPPVPLPHHVVERFRNKTMAVVGYEVDQVHRDDTPVPITHAYNHHYCSWLVNSKRAKLVKKAASEEIIRAGLTHGSDEHWATQLLMDDDDRTGGGGDPMVQFFSEGNGGEMRLSYHGYPKGYAQLIASPDTFHLQPMQIDTWNRAEPTAKFQPGPLPRRSRIPPTAGYSGLLECPCSDRIVKQWNISYHLLQQQEQQDNSNNDNHCDDPVQSQAECWASAEQVTKGSVFRHFSSTGNNSSMAMNKPVGCSLVQHANGTVDVFWNHNKTSTAAESSDIREASSWMLQSRTRLENDDNLHSAVASTVIEADKVAYAAGAINITVAIQNSNADDAVIIMLVGPPDKWFGVGFGSHSMCRHAQSDQCPDGGPYAIIVEGDTVQERQLGNHGPGTVLPHDDDRTWKVHRNDIVGGNRTVVVTRPRRGAVFSFDDVDEKSLPIIMARGCNMTFAQHCGHGPGDLQFLRPETTNEICRSGIEGTIQNRKFRQEGRCPSFPRGDLKQHRNPTCEIETYQGGLYCCNHGQSLLDHNQSIPWPDQYLEYQLKFRFYFEEYMPVAAPADADGQIEQSQELSTTATEEEEGSDHGPSHQNLVRLIWATEGNAGEYDIAQCSNNTPPSQCIHVITSRFSVRDLLHDCGTHKDASFCTGIGSTNATLTAGINLIFASAHCHANSCLSMELYHANTGQLLCRVEPIYGQSDDGHGAYGDERGYLALPPCLWGSPSEGLPEPFFLPLDAELLSIKRNNNTLPHTGEMSLWQMRGIVIPK
;
A
#
# COMPACT_ATOMS: atom_id res chain seq x y z
N MET A 1 -56.59 -25.89 40.34
CA MET A 1 -57.28 -27.10 39.84
C MET A 1 -58.78 -26.89 40.02
N MET A 2 -59.51 -26.84 38.91
CA MET A 2 -60.98 -26.97 38.75
C MET A 2 -61.96 -25.84 39.22
N LEU A 3 -62.88 -25.53 38.27
CA LEU A 3 -64.26 -24.99 38.37
C LEU A 3 -64.45 -23.48 38.60
N CYS A 4 -65.47 -22.76 38.11
CA CYS A 4 -66.50 -22.84 37.05
C CYS A 4 -67.39 -21.56 37.18
N LEU A 5 -68.28 -21.26 36.21
CA LEU A 5 -69.39 -20.25 36.16
C LEU A 5 -69.05 -18.77 35.82
N ASP A 6 -69.50 -18.26 34.65
CA ASP A 6 -70.81 -17.59 34.33
C ASP A 6 -70.87 -16.13 34.86
N SER A 7 -71.41 -15.08 34.23
CA SER A 7 -71.99 -14.73 32.92
C SER A 7 -72.38 -13.21 32.98
N LEU A 8 -72.73 -12.59 31.84
CA LEU A 8 -73.55 -11.36 31.66
C LEU A 8 -72.93 -9.93 31.71
N LEU A 9 -72.61 -9.41 30.50
CA LEU A 9 -73.02 -8.13 29.84
C LEU A 9 -72.73 -6.71 30.47
N PRO A 10 -72.62 -5.65 29.62
CA PRO A 10 -71.80 -4.42 29.75
C PRO A 10 -72.58 -3.24 30.43
N PRO A 11 -72.20 -1.93 30.48
CA PRO A 11 -71.25 -1.13 29.67
C PRO A 11 -70.53 0.05 30.42
N LEU A 12 -70.02 1.00 29.63
CA LEU A 12 -69.80 2.44 29.91
C LEU A 12 -68.37 2.88 30.27
N ALA A 13 -67.81 3.60 29.30
CA ALA A 13 -66.62 4.40 29.40
C ALA A 13 -66.80 5.54 30.41
N SER A 14 -65.82 5.68 31.31
CA SER A 14 -65.47 6.98 31.89
C SER A 14 -63.99 6.99 32.21
N THR A 15 -63.36 8.01 31.66
CA THR A 15 -61.97 8.44 31.71
C THR A 15 -61.36 8.33 33.12
N CYS A 16 -60.26 7.59 33.24
CA CYS A 16 -59.36 7.69 34.40
C CYS A 16 -57.93 7.80 33.87
N CYS A 17 -57.37 9.01 33.96
CA CYS A 17 -55.96 9.26 33.72
C CYS A 17 -55.13 8.49 34.76
N ILE A 18 -54.54 7.37 34.34
CA ILE A 18 -53.48 6.73 35.10
C ILE A 18 -52.17 7.33 34.61
N LEU A 19 -51.55 8.16 35.47
CA LEU A 19 -50.13 8.47 35.40
C LEU A 19 -49.35 7.14 35.37
N LEU A 20 -48.90 6.72 34.19
CA LEU A 20 -47.83 5.75 34.07
C LEU A 20 -46.53 6.49 34.39
N SER A 21 -46.15 6.47 35.65
CA SER A 21 -44.79 6.71 36.09
C SER A 21 -43.90 5.67 35.40
N PHE A 22 -43.21 6.06 34.34
CA PHE A 22 -42.08 5.30 33.80
C PHE A 22 -41.02 5.24 34.90
N LEU A 23 -41.01 4.16 35.67
CA LEU A 23 -39.87 3.76 36.47
C LEU A 23 -38.75 3.40 35.48
N LEU A 24 -37.94 4.40 35.13
CA LEU A 24 -36.57 4.21 34.66
C LEU A 24 -35.85 3.41 35.75
N VAL A 25 -35.76 2.10 35.55
CA VAL A 25 -34.89 1.25 36.35
C VAL A 25 -33.46 1.65 36.00
N THR A 26 -32.87 2.54 36.79
CA THR A 26 -31.43 2.79 36.82
C THR A 26 -30.76 1.58 37.48
N ALA A 27 -30.76 0.43 36.81
CA ALA A 27 -29.78 -0.59 37.10
C ALA A 27 -28.44 0.00 36.65
N SER A 28 -27.52 0.25 37.59
CA SER A 28 -26.13 0.57 37.27
C SER A 28 -25.66 -0.45 36.22
N ALA A 29 -25.53 0.01 34.99
CA ALA A 29 -25.19 -0.85 33.88
C ALA A 29 -23.79 -1.38 34.15
N LYS A 30 -23.65 -2.69 34.29
CA LYS A 30 -22.33 -3.31 34.31
C LYS A 30 -21.73 -3.17 32.91
N ASN A 31 -20.41 -2.94 32.86
CA ASN A 31 -19.59 -3.07 31.67
C ASN A 31 -19.98 -4.35 30.90
N MET A 32 -20.01 -4.31 29.57
CA MET A 32 -20.40 -5.43 28.71
C MET A 32 -19.45 -6.61 28.86
N ASN A 33 -18.14 -6.34 28.79
CA ASN A 33 -17.11 -7.39 28.68
C ASN A 33 -16.46 -7.78 30.01
N GLY A 34 -16.93 -7.24 31.13
CA GLY A 34 -16.24 -7.41 32.39
C GLY A 34 -17.00 -7.00 33.63
N VAL A 35 -16.38 -7.24 34.79
CA VAL A 35 -16.83 -6.69 36.06
C VAL A 35 -16.36 -5.24 36.21
N SER A 36 -17.00 -4.51 37.13
CA SER A 36 -16.59 -3.14 37.48
C SER A 36 -15.09 -3.07 37.83
N GLY A 37 -14.39 -2.09 37.27
CA GLY A 37 -12.95 -1.84 37.47
C GLY A 37 -11.99 -2.78 36.73
N GLN A 38 -12.48 -3.62 35.82
CA GLN A 38 -11.64 -4.56 35.06
C GLN A 38 -10.77 -3.87 34.00
N TYR A 39 -11.30 -2.85 33.33
CA TYR A 39 -10.56 -2.04 32.37
C TYR A 39 -9.44 -1.24 33.04
N LYS A 40 -8.31 -1.10 32.34
CA LYS A 40 -7.12 -0.37 32.81
C LYS A 40 -6.76 0.76 31.84
N ILE A 41 -6.03 1.75 32.36
CA ILE A 41 -5.41 2.83 31.58
C ILE A 41 -3.91 2.83 31.85
N ALA A 42 -3.11 3.17 30.84
CA ALA A 42 -1.65 3.07 30.88
C ALA A 42 -0.98 4.15 31.75
N ASN A 43 -1.56 5.35 31.81
CA ASN A 43 -1.03 6.49 32.56
C ASN A 43 -1.87 6.81 33.81
N GLY A 44 -2.61 5.84 34.35
CA GLY A 44 -3.27 5.98 35.64
C GLY A 44 -2.24 6.26 36.73
N LEU A 45 -2.52 7.23 37.61
CA LEU A 45 -1.63 7.63 38.69
C LEU A 45 -1.16 6.39 39.46
N SER A 46 0.15 6.13 39.45
CA SER A 46 0.73 4.97 40.13
C SER A 46 0.43 5.07 41.63
N SER A 47 0.13 3.94 42.24
CA SER A 47 -0.18 3.74 43.67
C SER A 47 0.96 4.11 44.64
N SER A 48 1.86 5.02 44.26
CA SER A 48 3.06 5.44 45.00
C SER A 48 3.00 6.87 45.52
N SER A 49 1.95 7.67 45.25
CA SER A 49 1.70 8.91 46.00
C SER A 49 0.78 8.61 47.20
N SER A 50 1.32 8.77 48.40
CA SER A 50 0.66 8.55 49.69
C SER A 50 -0.42 9.60 50.03
N SER A 51 -0.96 10.29 49.03
CA SER A 51 -2.10 11.20 49.14
C SER A 51 -3.25 10.61 48.35
N ALA A 52 -4.45 10.55 48.95
CA ALA A 52 -5.68 10.04 48.37
C ALA A 52 -6.13 10.79 47.08
N GLN A 53 -5.36 10.65 46.00
CA GLN A 53 -5.79 11.05 44.67
C GLN A 53 -6.82 10.03 44.20
N GLN A 54 -8.00 10.54 43.84
CA GLN A 54 -9.08 9.75 43.27
C GLN A 54 -8.55 8.97 42.07
N GLN A 55 -8.77 7.66 42.03
CA GLN A 55 -8.39 6.83 40.88
C GLN A 55 -9.45 7.00 39.78
N TYR A 56 -9.02 7.16 38.53
CA TYR A 56 -9.94 7.23 37.40
C TYR A 56 -10.80 5.97 37.31
N SER A 57 -12.11 6.18 37.20
CA SER A 57 -13.07 5.10 37.01
C SER A 57 -13.17 4.73 35.53
N THR A 58 -12.93 3.46 35.23
CA THR A 58 -13.11 2.89 33.89
C THR A 58 -14.46 2.18 33.73
N ASP A 59 -15.38 2.41 34.66
CA ASP A 59 -16.74 1.91 34.55
C ASP A 59 -17.59 2.84 33.70
N TYR A 60 -18.26 2.26 32.71
CA TYR A 60 -19.21 3.00 31.91
C TYR A 60 -20.50 3.22 32.70
N THR A 61 -20.86 4.48 32.90
CA THR A 61 -22.04 4.88 33.70
C THR A 61 -23.11 5.59 32.88
N ALA A 62 -22.79 6.02 31.66
CA ALA A 62 -23.72 6.65 30.74
C ALA A 62 -24.77 5.65 30.20
N GLU A 63 -25.84 6.19 29.62
CA GLU A 63 -26.83 5.41 28.91
C GLU A 63 -26.19 4.74 27.68
N TYR A 64 -26.71 3.58 27.28
CA TYR A 64 -26.17 2.85 26.14
C TYR A 64 -27.24 2.23 25.25
N PHE A 65 -26.83 1.93 24.02
CA PHE A 65 -27.56 1.05 23.12
C PHE A 65 -26.63 0.00 22.53
N GLU A 66 -27.20 -1.13 22.10
CA GLU A 66 -26.46 -2.24 21.51
C GLU A 66 -26.85 -2.46 20.05
N VAL A 67 -25.89 -2.87 19.23
CA VAL A 67 -26.09 -3.30 17.85
C VAL A 67 -25.33 -4.60 17.59
N TYR A 68 -25.93 -5.44 16.75
CA TYR A 68 -25.39 -6.74 16.39
C TYR A 68 -25.14 -6.79 14.90
N SER A 69 -23.98 -7.33 14.51
CA SER A 69 -23.67 -7.60 13.12
C SER A 69 -24.57 -8.69 12.53
N ALA A 70 -24.54 -8.87 11.21
CA ALA A 70 -25.03 -10.11 10.62
C ALA A 70 -24.20 -11.31 11.12
N VAL A 71 -24.77 -12.52 11.09
CA VAL A 71 -24.07 -13.76 11.48
C VAL A 71 -22.89 -13.99 10.53
N ILE A 72 -21.70 -14.09 11.11
CA ILE A 72 -20.49 -14.60 10.44
C ILE A 72 -20.54 -16.11 10.50
N LYS A 73 -20.27 -16.74 9.37
CA LYS A 73 -20.23 -18.20 9.22
C LYS A 73 -18.97 -18.61 8.48
N THR A 74 -18.06 -19.29 9.16
CA THR A 74 -16.74 -19.67 8.63
C THR A 74 -16.43 -21.15 8.85
N ARG A 75 -15.54 -21.67 8.02
CA ARG A 75 -14.83 -22.94 8.25
C ARG A 75 -13.45 -22.66 8.83
N TYR A 76 -12.84 -23.69 9.43
CA TYR A 76 -11.47 -23.59 9.94
C TYR A 76 -10.51 -23.00 8.89
N SER A 77 -9.68 -22.03 9.30
CA SER A 77 -8.71 -21.32 8.49
C SER A 77 -9.29 -20.36 7.44
N GLU A 78 -10.61 -20.18 7.40
CA GLU A 78 -11.25 -19.22 6.51
C GLU A 78 -11.17 -17.79 7.07
N VAL A 79 -10.86 -16.85 6.18
CA VAL A 79 -10.85 -15.41 6.47
C VAL A 79 -12.20 -14.80 6.08
N PHE A 80 -12.87 -14.16 7.02
CA PHE A 80 -14.04 -13.33 6.74
C PHE A 80 -13.60 -11.86 6.71
N TRP A 81 -13.51 -11.25 5.51
CA TRP A 81 -13.21 -9.81 5.38
C TRP A 81 -14.11 -9.08 4.39
N ALA A 82 -15.34 -8.77 4.80
CA ALA A 82 -16.33 -8.15 3.94
C ALA A 82 -17.14 -7.09 4.67
N SER A 83 -17.56 -6.05 3.95
CA SER A 83 -18.54 -5.10 4.48
C SER A 83 -19.88 -5.79 4.66
N MET A 84 -20.48 -5.58 5.82
CA MET A 84 -21.78 -6.13 6.16
C MET A 84 -22.90 -5.18 5.77
N PRO A 85 -24.14 -5.71 5.60
CA PRO A 85 -25.32 -4.87 5.47
C PRO A 85 -25.43 -3.88 6.65
N PRO A 86 -25.84 -2.62 6.40
CA PRO A 86 -26.07 -1.65 7.47
C PRO A 86 -27.11 -2.15 8.46
N VAL A 87 -26.87 -1.89 9.75
CA VAL A 87 -27.75 -2.27 10.85
C VAL A 87 -28.51 -1.01 11.32
N PRO A 88 -29.86 -0.98 11.26
CA PRO A 88 -30.63 0.13 11.82
C PRO A 88 -30.39 0.27 13.33
N LEU A 89 -30.21 1.50 13.81
CA LEU A 89 -30.15 1.75 15.25
C LEU A 89 -31.52 1.53 15.91
N PRO A 90 -31.58 1.26 17.22
CA PRO A 90 -32.85 1.10 17.92
C PRO A 90 -33.76 2.30 17.74
N HIS A 91 -35.05 2.06 17.45
CA HIS A 91 -36.01 3.11 17.10
C HIS A 91 -36.07 4.26 18.13
N HIS A 92 -35.97 3.95 19.42
CA HIS A 92 -35.98 4.97 20.47
C HIS A 92 -34.74 5.89 20.44
N VAL A 93 -33.58 5.37 20.04
CA VAL A 93 -32.36 6.17 19.85
C VAL A 93 -32.53 7.10 18.65
N VAL A 94 -33.00 6.55 17.52
CA VAL A 94 -33.24 7.33 16.29
C VAL A 94 -34.26 8.45 16.52
N GLU A 95 -35.33 8.18 17.28
CA GLU A 95 -36.32 9.20 17.62
C GLU A 95 -35.74 10.27 18.54
N ARG A 96 -35.01 9.87 19.59
CA ARG A 96 -34.42 10.79 20.57
C ARG A 96 -33.44 11.77 19.92
N PHE A 97 -32.61 11.28 19.00
CA PHE A 97 -31.59 12.08 18.34
C PHE A 97 -32.02 12.64 16.98
N ARG A 98 -33.31 12.58 16.65
CA ARG A 98 -33.84 13.22 15.44
C ARG A 98 -33.57 14.72 15.48
N ASN A 99 -32.80 15.22 14.52
CA ASN A 99 -32.36 16.62 14.42
C ASN A 99 -31.56 17.10 15.65
N LYS A 100 -30.93 16.18 16.38
CA LYS A 100 -30.03 16.48 17.49
C LYS A 100 -28.69 15.79 17.28
N THR A 101 -27.72 16.17 18.11
CA THR A 101 -26.39 15.58 18.14
C THR A 101 -26.27 14.65 19.34
N MET A 102 -25.71 13.46 19.08
CA MET A 102 -25.35 12.48 20.08
C MET A 102 -23.89 12.66 20.46
N ALA A 103 -23.59 12.71 21.75
CA ALA A 103 -22.23 12.67 22.27
C ALA A 103 -21.90 11.22 22.62
N VAL A 104 -21.10 10.53 21.79
CA VAL A 104 -20.63 9.18 22.10
C VAL A 104 -19.41 9.28 23.01
N VAL A 105 -19.59 8.88 24.27
CA VAL A 105 -18.58 8.99 25.34
C VAL A 105 -17.74 7.72 25.51
N GLY A 106 -18.11 6.64 24.82
CA GLY A 106 -17.30 5.43 24.72
C GLY A 106 -18.04 4.27 24.08
N TYR A 107 -17.35 3.15 23.90
CA TYR A 107 -17.98 1.93 23.39
C TYR A 107 -17.27 0.65 23.87
N GLU A 108 -17.97 -0.48 23.77
CA GLU A 108 -17.41 -1.82 23.98
C GLU A 108 -17.72 -2.70 22.77
N VAL A 109 -16.85 -3.70 22.53
CA VAL A 109 -16.99 -4.66 21.42
C VAL A 109 -16.80 -6.09 21.93
N ASP A 110 -17.61 -7.01 21.44
CA ASP A 110 -17.47 -8.45 21.70
C ASP A 110 -17.79 -9.28 20.44
N GLN A 111 -17.30 -10.52 20.40
CA GLN A 111 -17.78 -11.59 19.52
C GLN A 111 -18.65 -12.52 20.35
N VAL A 112 -19.91 -12.72 19.96
CA VAL A 112 -20.88 -13.50 20.73
C VAL A 112 -21.59 -14.54 19.87
N HIS A 113 -21.94 -15.67 20.47
CA HIS A 113 -22.94 -16.58 19.92
C HIS A 113 -24.34 -15.98 20.02
N ARG A 114 -25.34 -16.64 19.42
CA ARG A 114 -26.73 -16.15 19.39
C ARG A 114 -27.39 -16.04 20.78
N ASP A 115 -26.85 -16.73 21.78
CA ASP A 115 -27.31 -16.69 23.16
C ASP A 115 -26.53 -15.67 24.01
N ASP A 116 -25.82 -14.73 23.37
CA ASP A 116 -24.96 -13.71 23.98
C ASP A 116 -23.75 -14.26 24.76
N THR A 117 -23.43 -15.55 24.62
CA THR A 117 -22.19 -16.10 25.20
C THR A 117 -20.98 -15.63 24.39
N PRO A 118 -19.91 -15.11 25.04
CA PRO A 118 -18.72 -14.68 24.33
C PRO A 118 -18.01 -15.83 23.61
N VAL A 119 -17.46 -15.52 22.44
CA VAL A 119 -16.64 -16.44 21.64
C VAL A 119 -15.18 -16.31 22.07
N PRO A 120 -14.49 -17.41 22.42
CA PRO A 120 -13.07 -17.38 22.72
C PRO A 120 -12.25 -16.84 21.55
N ILE A 121 -11.20 -16.06 21.84
CA ILE A 121 -10.26 -15.58 20.81
C ILE A 121 -9.53 -16.73 20.10
N THR A 122 -9.38 -17.87 20.80
CA THR A 122 -8.82 -19.11 20.28
C THR A 122 -9.73 -19.78 19.25
N HIS A 123 -10.98 -19.32 19.13
CA HIS A 123 -11.95 -19.82 18.16
C HIS A 123 -12.11 -18.89 16.96
N ALA A 124 -12.42 -17.62 17.21
CA ALA A 124 -12.52 -16.57 16.20
C ALA A 124 -11.55 -15.45 16.55
N TYR A 125 -10.47 -15.34 15.80
CA TYR A 125 -9.54 -14.24 15.96
C TYR A 125 -10.08 -13.00 15.24
N ASN A 126 -10.35 -11.93 16.00
CA ASN A 126 -10.59 -10.62 15.43
C ASN A 126 -9.24 -10.06 14.96
N HIS A 127 -8.98 -10.06 13.66
CA HIS A 127 -7.76 -9.47 13.13
C HIS A 127 -7.88 -7.95 13.19
N HIS A 128 -8.92 -7.38 12.56
CA HIS A 128 -9.35 -5.98 12.71
C HIS A 128 -10.86 -5.84 12.52
N TYR A 129 -11.43 -4.72 12.97
CA TYR A 129 -12.70 -4.22 12.43
C TYR A 129 -12.63 -2.72 12.11
N CYS A 130 -13.46 -2.31 11.17
CA CYS A 130 -13.76 -0.90 10.91
C CYS A 130 -15.26 -0.70 11.10
N SER A 131 -15.68 0.26 11.94
CA SER A 131 -17.08 0.46 12.27
C SER A 131 -17.50 1.93 12.28
N TRP A 132 -18.73 2.21 11.84
CA TRP A 132 -19.24 3.58 11.73
C TRP A 132 -20.65 3.73 12.24
N LEU A 133 -20.95 4.89 12.82
CA LEU A 133 -22.31 5.40 12.93
C LEU A 133 -22.55 6.41 11.81
N VAL A 134 -23.73 6.37 11.18
CA VAL A 134 -24.04 7.15 9.97
C VAL A 134 -25.46 7.71 10.04
N ASN A 135 -25.59 8.99 9.67
CA ASN A 135 -26.84 9.62 9.28
C ASN A 135 -27.16 9.26 7.82
N SER A 136 -27.87 8.16 7.61
CA SER A 136 -28.08 7.57 6.28
C SER A 136 -28.95 8.42 5.37
N LYS A 137 -29.69 9.38 5.94
CA LYS A 137 -30.52 10.33 5.20
C LYS A 137 -29.71 11.41 4.49
N ARG A 138 -28.48 11.65 4.93
CA ARG A 138 -27.65 12.75 4.43
C ARG A 138 -26.24 12.34 4.03
N ALA A 139 -25.77 11.17 4.44
CA ALA A 139 -24.47 10.64 4.09
C ALA A 139 -24.52 9.13 3.81
N LYS A 140 -23.59 8.64 3.00
CA LYS A 140 -23.35 7.20 2.82
C LYS A 140 -21.85 6.92 2.70
N LEU A 141 -21.45 5.72 3.08
CA LEU A 141 -20.09 5.21 2.88
C LEU A 141 -19.95 4.65 1.47
N VAL A 142 -18.89 5.05 0.77
CA VAL A 142 -18.53 4.56 -0.56
C VAL A 142 -17.04 4.24 -0.62
N LYS A 143 -16.65 3.27 -1.46
CA LYS A 143 -15.24 3.08 -1.79
C LYS A 143 -14.81 4.13 -2.80
N LYS A 144 -13.67 4.78 -2.54
CA LYS A 144 -13.02 5.72 -3.46
C LYS A 144 -11.56 5.33 -3.64
N ALA A 145 -11.02 5.64 -4.82
CA ALA A 145 -9.58 5.60 -5.05
C ALA A 145 -8.88 6.50 -4.01
N ALA A 146 -7.80 6.01 -3.44
CA ALA A 146 -7.01 6.73 -2.45
C ALA A 146 -6.16 7.81 -3.14
N SER A 147 -6.21 9.04 -2.62
CA SER A 147 -5.31 10.10 -3.06
C SER A 147 -3.90 9.83 -2.54
N GLU A 148 -2.88 10.43 -3.17
CA GLU A 148 -1.51 10.32 -2.68
C GLU A 148 -1.33 10.85 -1.25
N GLU A 149 -2.17 11.78 -0.80
CA GLU A 149 -2.20 12.22 0.60
C GLU A 149 -2.66 11.10 1.55
N ILE A 150 -3.79 10.46 1.23
CA ILE A 150 -4.35 9.35 2.03
C ILE A 150 -3.37 8.17 2.07
N ILE A 151 -2.71 7.90 0.94
CA ILE A 151 -1.70 6.84 0.85
C ILE A 151 -0.48 7.20 1.70
N ARG A 152 0.04 8.43 1.62
CA ARG A 152 1.18 8.89 2.44
C ARG A 152 0.88 8.93 3.95
N ALA A 153 -0.40 9.09 4.31
CA ALA A 153 -0.87 9.03 5.69
C ALA A 153 -1.03 7.58 6.21
N GLY A 154 -0.81 6.56 5.38
CA GLY A 154 -0.87 5.15 5.78
C GLY A 154 -2.29 4.60 6.00
N LEU A 155 -3.31 5.35 5.61
CA LEU A 155 -4.70 5.09 5.99
C LEU A 155 -5.39 3.98 5.21
N THR A 156 -4.77 3.54 4.12
CA THR A 156 -5.31 2.47 3.28
C THR A 156 -4.68 1.12 3.57
N HIS A 157 -3.66 1.07 4.46
CA HIS A 157 -2.86 -0.13 4.70
C HIS A 157 -2.35 -0.77 3.39
N GLY A 158 -1.92 0.10 2.45
CA GLY A 158 -1.42 -0.32 1.14
C GLY A 158 -2.49 -0.64 0.08
N SER A 159 -3.78 -0.39 0.34
CA SER A 159 -4.84 -0.50 -0.66
C SER A 159 -4.91 0.74 -1.57
N ASP A 160 -5.29 0.54 -2.84
CA ASP A 160 -5.58 1.65 -3.79
C ASP A 160 -6.96 2.29 -3.55
N GLU A 161 -7.81 1.66 -2.73
CA GLU A 161 -9.12 2.16 -2.35
C GLU A 161 -9.28 2.27 -0.83
N HIS A 162 -10.12 3.20 -0.39
CA HIS A 162 -10.52 3.36 1.00
C HIS A 162 -12.02 3.67 1.10
N TRP A 163 -12.59 3.45 2.28
CA TRP A 163 -13.94 3.92 2.59
C TRP A 163 -13.91 5.41 2.85
N ALA A 164 -14.77 6.13 2.14
CA ALA A 164 -14.94 7.57 2.26
C ALA A 164 -16.41 7.91 2.39
N THR A 165 -16.70 9.01 3.07
CA THR A 165 -18.05 9.55 3.11
C THR A 165 -18.40 10.24 1.78
N GLN A 166 -19.65 10.03 1.35
CA GLN A 166 -20.30 10.80 0.30
C GLN A 166 -21.59 11.39 0.87
N LEU A 167 -21.69 12.73 0.85
CA LEU A 167 -22.90 13.45 1.19
C LEU A 167 -23.96 13.28 0.10
N LEU A 168 -25.24 13.26 0.50
CA LEU A 168 -26.40 13.04 -0.36
C LEU A 168 -27.08 14.36 -0.79
N MET A 169 -26.65 15.49 -0.26
CA MET A 169 -27.13 16.83 -0.60
C MET A 169 -25.92 17.72 -0.89
N ASP A 170 -26.08 18.70 -1.80
CA ASP A 170 -25.07 19.72 -2.02
C ASP A 170 -24.96 20.59 -0.77
N ASP A 171 -23.79 20.61 -0.12
CA ASP A 171 -23.50 21.58 0.92
C ASP A 171 -23.45 22.97 0.28
N ASP A 172 -24.21 23.92 0.83
CA ASP A 172 -23.92 25.33 0.59
C ASP A 172 -22.62 25.61 1.39
N ASP A 173 -21.47 25.48 0.72
CA ASP A 173 -20.09 25.66 1.26
C ASP A 173 -19.87 27.02 1.98
N ARG A 174 -20.90 27.88 2.05
CA ARG A 174 -20.91 29.20 2.69
C ARG A 174 -20.89 29.16 4.21
N THR A 175 -21.19 28.04 4.86
CA THR A 175 -21.24 27.94 6.34
C THR A 175 -19.96 27.39 6.99
N GLY A 176 -18.85 27.32 6.25
CA GLY A 176 -17.49 27.12 6.80
C GLY A 176 -17.41 26.28 8.07
N GLY A 177 -17.38 24.95 7.97
CA GLY A 177 -16.99 24.07 9.07
C GLY A 177 -17.95 23.93 10.28
N GLY A 178 -19.09 24.64 10.32
CA GLY A 178 -19.92 24.77 11.53
C GLY A 178 -20.98 23.69 11.80
N GLY A 179 -20.82 22.45 11.35
CA GLY A 179 -21.80 21.36 11.56
C GLY A 179 -21.22 20.16 12.33
N ASP A 180 -22.05 19.49 13.12
CA ASP A 180 -21.67 18.24 13.79
C ASP A 180 -21.48 17.11 12.77
N PRO A 181 -20.55 16.15 13.01
CA PRO A 181 -20.25 15.06 12.08
C PRO A 181 -21.46 14.22 11.68
N MET A 182 -21.55 13.83 10.42
CA MET A 182 -22.65 12.99 9.91
C MET A 182 -22.28 11.51 9.82
N VAL A 183 -20.98 11.24 9.85
CA VAL A 183 -20.36 9.93 9.87
C VAL A 183 -19.27 9.96 10.92
N GLN A 184 -19.30 8.99 11.84
CA GLN A 184 -18.30 8.83 12.88
C GLN A 184 -17.67 7.44 12.80
N PHE A 185 -16.34 7.38 12.89
CA PHE A 185 -15.56 6.15 12.79
C PHE A 185 -15.03 5.69 14.15
N PHE A 186 -15.20 4.41 14.44
CA PHE A 186 -14.75 3.75 15.68
C PHE A 186 -13.83 2.59 15.32
N SER A 187 -12.57 2.71 15.75
CA SER A 187 -11.50 1.78 15.38
C SER A 187 -10.39 1.69 16.41
N GLU A 188 -10.54 2.28 17.59
CA GLU A 188 -9.57 2.22 18.67
C GLU A 188 -9.46 0.79 19.19
N GLY A 189 -8.25 0.28 19.40
CA GLY A 189 -7.99 -1.08 19.90
C GLY A 189 -8.71 -2.15 19.07
N ASN A 190 -8.76 -2.00 17.74
CA ASN A 190 -9.70 -2.74 16.90
C ASN A 190 -9.27 -4.17 16.49
N GLY A 191 -8.14 -4.69 16.99
CA GLY A 191 -7.71 -6.07 16.70
C GLY A 191 -8.06 -7.08 17.80
N GLY A 192 -7.23 -8.11 17.93
CA GLY A 192 -7.44 -9.18 18.92
C GLY A 192 -7.55 -8.66 20.36
N GLU A 193 -7.13 -7.41 20.60
CA GLU A 193 -7.16 -6.71 21.88
C GLU A 193 -8.49 -6.07 22.28
N MET A 194 -9.49 -6.04 21.40
CA MET A 194 -10.66 -5.17 21.52
C MET A 194 -11.52 -5.36 22.78
N ARG A 195 -11.61 -6.58 23.35
CA ARG A 195 -12.63 -6.90 24.36
C ARG A 195 -12.38 -6.21 25.71
N LEU A 196 -11.12 -6.10 26.13
CA LEU A 196 -10.69 -5.54 27.43
C LEU A 196 -9.79 -4.31 27.30
N SER A 197 -9.65 -3.78 26.08
CA SER A 197 -9.09 -2.44 25.87
C SER A 197 -10.19 -1.40 26.13
N TYR A 198 -9.85 -0.34 26.87
CA TYR A 198 -10.83 0.69 27.24
C TYR A 198 -11.03 1.68 26.08
N HIS A 199 -12.28 2.00 25.73
CA HIS A 199 -12.62 2.95 24.66
C HIS A 199 -13.50 4.10 25.15
N GLY A 200 -13.49 4.39 26.46
CA GLY A 200 -14.18 5.53 27.05
C GLY A 200 -13.33 6.79 27.07
N TYR A 201 -14.00 7.94 27.11
CA TYR A 201 -13.38 9.25 27.22
C TYR A 201 -13.58 9.87 28.61
N PRO A 202 -12.67 10.76 29.05
CA PRO A 202 -12.87 11.55 30.26
C PRO A 202 -14.09 12.46 30.14
N LYS A 203 -14.65 12.90 31.27
CA LYS A 203 -15.84 13.75 31.29
C LYS A 203 -15.64 15.04 30.48
N GLY A 204 -16.66 15.41 29.71
CA GLY A 204 -16.64 16.62 28.86
C GLY A 204 -15.97 16.41 27.49
N TYR A 205 -15.56 15.20 27.13
CA TYR A 205 -15.06 14.86 25.80
C TYR A 205 -15.91 13.76 25.17
N ALA A 206 -16.18 13.88 23.87
CA ALA A 206 -16.96 12.88 23.14
C ALA A 206 -16.62 12.87 21.64
N GLN A 207 -16.96 11.79 20.97
CA GLN A 207 -17.11 11.79 19.52
C GLN A 207 -18.55 12.24 19.20
N LEU A 208 -18.72 13.38 18.54
CA LEU A 208 -20.05 13.91 18.22
C LEU A 208 -20.59 13.34 16.90
N ILE A 209 -21.89 13.06 16.85
CA ILE A 209 -22.57 12.67 15.61
C ILE A 209 -24.01 13.20 15.51
N ALA A 210 -24.34 13.82 14.38
CA ALA A 210 -25.62 14.42 14.08
C ALA A 210 -26.64 13.39 13.59
N SER A 211 -27.69 13.15 14.38
CA SER A 211 -28.86 12.34 14.02
C SER A 211 -28.51 10.97 13.41
N PRO A 212 -27.71 10.12 14.10
CA PRO A 212 -27.34 8.81 13.59
C PRO A 212 -28.56 7.88 13.50
N ASP A 213 -28.61 7.06 12.46
CA ASP A 213 -29.71 6.09 12.26
C ASP A 213 -29.27 4.70 11.77
N THR A 214 -28.02 4.56 11.32
CA THR A 214 -27.44 3.26 10.93
C THR A 214 -26.05 3.04 11.49
N PHE A 215 -25.74 1.77 11.78
CA PHE A 215 -24.42 1.26 12.09
C PHE A 215 -23.87 0.46 10.89
N HIS A 216 -22.61 0.69 10.54
CA HIS A 216 -21.92 0.02 9.44
C HIS A 216 -20.68 -0.68 9.96
N LEU A 217 -20.39 -1.88 9.44
CA LEU A 217 -19.28 -2.70 9.92
C LEU A 217 -18.58 -3.41 8.76
N GLN A 218 -17.26 -3.39 8.78
CA GLN A 218 -16.42 -4.27 7.99
C GLN A 218 -15.44 -4.97 8.95
N PRO A 219 -15.73 -6.21 9.37
CA PRO A 219 -14.81 -6.98 10.18
C PRO A 219 -13.87 -7.80 9.29
N MET A 220 -12.66 -8.04 9.79
CA MET A 220 -11.70 -9.02 9.32
C MET A 220 -11.51 -10.06 10.43
N GLN A 221 -12.06 -11.25 10.24
CA GLN A 221 -12.02 -12.33 11.21
C GLN A 221 -11.33 -13.55 10.62
N ILE A 222 -10.70 -14.35 11.48
CA ILE A 222 -10.05 -15.60 11.09
C ILE A 222 -10.54 -16.72 12.01
N ASP A 223 -11.04 -17.79 11.40
CA ASP A 223 -11.43 -19.00 12.12
C ASP A 223 -10.20 -19.81 12.50
N THR A 224 -9.85 -19.77 13.78
CA THR A 224 -8.69 -20.46 14.36
C THR A 224 -9.09 -21.66 15.20
N TRP A 225 -10.39 -21.95 15.32
CA TRP A 225 -10.91 -22.96 16.24
C TRP A 225 -10.56 -24.39 15.81
N ASN A 226 -9.63 -25.03 16.52
CA ASN A 226 -9.48 -26.48 16.43
C ASN A 226 -10.72 -27.15 17.03
N ARG A 227 -11.62 -27.69 16.20
CA ARG A 227 -12.90 -28.26 16.66
C ARG A 227 -12.74 -29.48 17.60
N ALA A 228 -11.54 -30.06 17.70
CA ALA A 228 -11.27 -31.13 18.66
C ALA A 228 -11.13 -30.61 20.12
N GLU A 229 -10.95 -29.31 20.31
CA GLU A 229 -10.92 -28.63 21.61
C GLU A 229 -12.11 -27.66 21.69
N PRO A 230 -13.23 -28.06 22.34
CA PRO A 230 -14.43 -27.23 22.40
C PRO A 230 -14.34 -26.13 23.47
N THR A 231 -13.32 -26.15 24.34
CA THR A 231 -13.14 -25.12 25.39
C THR A 231 -12.40 -23.88 24.85
N ALA A 232 -12.24 -22.86 25.70
CA ALA A 232 -11.49 -21.65 25.35
C ALA A 232 -9.96 -21.87 25.27
N LYS A 233 -9.47 -23.06 25.66
CA LYS A 233 -8.05 -23.41 25.64
C LYS A 233 -7.51 -23.42 24.21
N PHE A 234 -6.34 -22.81 24.01
CA PHE A 234 -5.67 -22.90 22.71
C PHE A 234 -5.17 -24.33 22.45
N GLN A 235 -5.65 -24.94 21.37
CA GLN A 235 -5.08 -26.16 20.79
C GLN A 235 -4.71 -25.90 19.32
N PRO A 236 -3.47 -26.18 18.90
CA PRO A 236 -3.08 -25.96 17.51
C PRO A 236 -3.88 -26.86 16.57
N GLY A 237 -4.42 -26.28 15.50
CA GLY A 237 -4.96 -27.03 14.36
C GLY A 237 -3.93 -27.09 13.20
N PRO A 238 -4.33 -27.61 12.03
CA PRO A 238 -3.47 -27.61 10.85
C PRO A 238 -3.02 -26.20 10.44
N LEU A 239 -1.73 -26.03 10.15
CA LEU A 239 -1.16 -24.78 9.63
C LEU A 239 -0.62 -25.01 8.21
N PRO A 240 -0.58 -23.98 7.34
CA PRO A 240 0.12 -24.07 6.06
C PRO A 240 1.64 -24.18 6.28
N ARG A 241 2.36 -24.72 5.31
CA ARG A 241 3.84 -24.83 5.32
C ARG A 241 4.54 -23.49 5.50
N ARG A 242 3.87 -22.40 5.12
CA ARG A 242 4.38 -21.02 5.24
C ARG A 242 4.34 -20.48 6.66
N SER A 243 3.48 -21.04 7.52
CA SER A 243 3.51 -20.73 8.95
C SER A 243 4.82 -21.26 9.55
N ARG A 244 5.57 -20.37 10.21
CA ARG A 244 6.84 -20.70 10.88
C ARG A 244 6.67 -20.98 12.37
N ILE A 245 5.42 -20.99 12.84
CA ILE A 245 5.09 -21.05 14.26
C ILE A 245 5.11 -22.51 14.74
N PRO A 246 5.87 -22.84 15.79
CA PRO A 246 5.88 -24.19 16.34
C PRO A 246 4.53 -24.49 17.03
N PRO A 247 4.11 -25.77 17.11
CA PRO A 247 2.88 -26.15 17.84
C PRO A 247 2.85 -25.73 19.32
N THR A 248 4.00 -25.39 19.90
CA THR A 248 4.17 -24.95 21.30
C THR A 248 3.97 -23.44 21.51
N ALA A 249 3.73 -22.64 20.46
CA ALA A 249 3.74 -21.18 20.54
C ALA A 249 2.59 -20.57 21.37
N GLY A 250 1.56 -21.35 21.71
CA GLY A 250 0.43 -20.89 22.52
C GLY A 250 -0.57 -20.01 21.76
N TYR A 251 -0.43 -19.87 20.45
CA TYR A 251 -1.38 -19.21 19.55
C TYR A 251 -1.38 -19.85 18.16
N SER A 252 -2.38 -19.53 17.33
CA SER A 252 -2.50 -20.05 15.97
C SER A 252 -1.71 -19.20 14.98
N GLY A 253 -0.73 -19.77 14.29
CA GLY A 253 -0.01 -19.06 13.20
C GLY A 253 -0.90 -18.66 12.01
N LEU A 254 -2.19 -19.02 12.00
CA LEU A 254 -3.15 -18.51 11.01
C LEU A 254 -3.46 -17.02 11.22
N LEU A 255 -3.32 -16.51 12.44
CA LEU A 255 -3.58 -15.10 12.72
C LEU A 255 -2.60 -14.17 11.99
N GLU A 256 -1.45 -14.70 11.57
CA GLU A 256 -0.39 -13.97 10.84
C GLU A 256 -0.65 -13.87 9.33
N CYS A 257 -1.81 -14.33 8.86
CA CYS A 257 -2.18 -14.36 7.43
C CYS A 257 -1.07 -14.92 6.52
N PRO A 258 -0.52 -16.12 6.80
CA PRO A 258 0.58 -16.68 6.00
C PRO A 258 0.18 -16.83 4.53
N CYS A 259 1.06 -16.41 3.61
CA CYS A 259 0.82 -16.53 2.17
C CYS A 259 0.99 -17.99 1.70
N SER A 260 -0.04 -18.82 1.92
CA SER A 260 -0.05 -20.23 1.50
C SER A 260 0.08 -20.38 -0.02
N ASP A 261 0.32 -21.60 -0.51
CA ASP A 261 0.40 -21.84 -1.97
C ASP A 261 -0.95 -21.70 -2.71
N ARG A 262 -2.05 -21.38 -1.99
CA ARG A 262 -3.30 -20.90 -2.59
C ARG A 262 -3.25 -19.44 -3.01
N ILE A 263 -2.31 -18.67 -2.45
CA ILE A 263 -2.10 -17.24 -2.74
C ILE A 263 -1.18 -17.11 -3.95
N VAL A 264 -1.72 -16.54 -5.04
CA VAL A 264 -0.94 -16.27 -6.24
C VAL A 264 -0.22 -14.94 -6.08
N LYS A 265 1.12 -14.96 -6.16
CA LYS A 265 1.96 -13.76 -6.24
C LYS A 265 2.55 -13.65 -7.64
N GLN A 266 2.45 -12.48 -8.26
CA GLN A 266 2.96 -12.20 -9.61
C GLN A 266 3.61 -10.82 -9.63
N TRP A 267 4.73 -10.66 -10.31
CA TRP A 267 5.35 -9.36 -10.52
C TRP A 267 6.17 -9.33 -11.80
N ASN A 268 6.39 -8.12 -12.30
CA ASN A 268 7.31 -7.82 -13.38
C ASN A 268 8.28 -6.72 -12.91
N ILE A 269 9.55 -6.88 -13.25
CA ILE A 269 10.60 -5.92 -12.95
C ILE A 269 10.91 -5.17 -14.24
N SER A 270 10.95 -3.86 -14.17
CA SER A 270 11.37 -2.99 -15.26
C SER A 270 12.83 -2.60 -15.10
N TYR A 271 13.50 -2.32 -16.21
CA TYR A 271 14.93 -2.05 -16.25
C TYR A 271 15.24 -0.85 -17.14
N HIS A 272 16.33 -0.13 -16.85
CA HIS A 272 16.88 0.92 -17.70
C HIS A 272 18.41 0.85 -17.73
N LEU A 273 19.01 1.54 -18.70
CA LEU A 273 20.45 1.76 -18.76
C LEU A 273 20.82 3.06 -18.06
N LEU A 274 21.84 3.05 -17.21
CA LEU A 274 22.24 4.20 -16.37
C LEU A 274 22.54 5.49 -17.20
N GLN A 275 23.08 5.36 -18.42
CA GLN A 275 23.30 6.50 -19.32
C GLN A 275 22.01 7.26 -19.69
N GLN A 276 20.83 6.65 -19.54
CA GLN A 276 19.55 7.30 -19.82
C GLN A 276 19.09 8.27 -18.69
N GLN A 277 19.74 8.23 -17.53
CA GLN A 277 19.36 8.98 -16.32
C GLN A 277 20.17 10.29 -16.15
N GLU A 278 21.32 10.44 -16.83
CA GLU A 278 22.25 11.59 -16.72
C GLU A 278 21.66 12.97 -17.11
N GLN A 279 20.42 13.05 -17.61
CA GLN A 279 19.79 14.33 -17.98
C GLN A 279 18.72 14.84 -17.00
N GLN A 280 18.37 14.12 -15.93
CA GLN A 280 17.25 14.53 -15.06
C GLN A 280 17.58 14.90 -13.61
N ASP A 281 18.67 14.42 -13.01
CA ASP A 281 19.02 14.82 -11.64
C ASP A 281 20.52 15.06 -11.46
N ASN A 282 20.91 16.33 -11.58
CA ASN A 282 22.23 16.83 -11.18
C ASN A 282 22.28 17.02 -9.66
N SER A 283 22.39 15.93 -8.89
CA SER A 283 22.88 16.01 -7.50
C SER A 283 23.24 14.63 -6.92
N ASN A 284 24.33 14.02 -7.39
CA ASN A 284 25.34 13.28 -6.59
C ASN A 284 26.24 12.49 -7.54
N ASN A 285 27.56 12.64 -7.39
CA ASN A 285 28.60 12.09 -8.26
C ASN A 285 28.85 10.57 -8.09
N ASP A 286 27.83 9.78 -7.76
CA ASP A 286 27.95 8.32 -7.76
C ASP A 286 27.29 7.77 -9.04
N ASN A 287 28.11 7.47 -10.04
CA ASN A 287 27.70 6.81 -11.29
C ASN A 287 27.34 5.32 -11.05
N HIS A 288 26.37 5.03 -10.20
CA HIS A 288 25.90 3.67 -9.90
C HIS A 288 24.38 3.61 -9.75
N CYS A 289 23.81 2.42 -9.95
CA CYS A 289 22.37 2.20 -9.76
C CYS A 289 21.94 2.42 -8.30
N ASP A 290 20.85 3.16 -8.08
CA ASP A 290 20.15 3.20 -6.79
C ASP A 290 19.59 1.81 -6.42
N ASP A 291 19.07 1.07 -7.42
CA ASP A 291 18.61 -0.31 -7.30
C ASP A 291 19.30 -1.21 -8.35
N PRO A 292 20.44 -1.84 -8.01
CA PRO A 292 21.15 -2.70 -8.94
C PRO A 292 20.42 -4.04 -9.15
N VAL A 293 20.62 -4.64 -10.32
CA VAL A 293 20.19 -6.01 -10.62
C VAL A 293 20.75 -6.98 -9.55
N GLN A 294 19.90 -7.88 -9.03
CA GLN A 294 20.20 -8.64 -7.81
C GLN A 294 20.79 -10.03 -8.08
N SER A 295 20.68 -10.54 -9.30
CA SER A 295 21.22 -11.86 -9.65
C SER A 295 21.77 -11.94 -11.07
N GLN A 296 22.64 -12.92 -11.27
CA GLN A 296 23.17 -13.27 -12.59
C GLN A 296 22.03 -13.61 -13.57
N ALA A 297 21.08 -14.44 -13.11
CA ALA A 297 19.87 -14.84 -13.84
C ALA A 297 19.10 -13.64 -14.38
N GLU A 298 18.89 -12.67 -13.49
CA GLU A 298 18.22 -11.43 -13.80
C GLU A 298 19.01 -10.55 -14.75
N CYS A 299 20.34 -10.50 -14.62
CA CYS A 299 21.21 -9.69 -15.48
C CYS A 299 21.10 -10.05 -16.97
N TRP A 300 20.99 -11.34 -17.28
CA TRP A 300 20.77 -11.76 -18.65
C TRP A 300 19.37 -11.41 -19.15
N ALA A 301 18.36 -11.65 -18.31
CA ALA A 301 16.98 -11.34 -18.67
C ALA A 301 16.74 -9.83 -18.85
N SER A 302 17.37 -9.00 -18.02
CA SER A 302 17.26 -7.55 -18.09
C SER A 302 17.95 -6.99 -19.33
N ALA A 303 19.10 -7.55 -19.74
CA ALA A 303 19.78 -7.16 -20.97
C ALA A 303 18.90 -7.30 -22.22
N GLU A 304 18.11 -8.38 -22.32
CA GLU A 304 17.19 -8.59 -23.45
C GLU A 304 15.97 -7.65 -23.44
N GLN A 305 15.65 -7.08 -22.27
CA GLN A 305 14.59 -6.08 -22.11
C GLN A 305 15.06 -4.67 -22.46
N VAL A 306 16.26 -4.28 -22.01
CA VAL A 306 16.80 -2.92 -22.19
C VAL A 306 17.50 -2.69 -23.52
N THR A 307 17.84 -3.75 -24.26
CA THR A 307 18.40 -3.63 -25.61
C THR A 307 18.06 -4.84 -26.47
N LYS A 308 18.24 -4.71 -27.78
CA LYS A 308 18.16 -5.83 -28.74
C LYS A 308 19.56 -6.10 -29.29
N GLY A 309 19.88 -7.38 -29.46
CA GLY A 309 21.15 -7.83 -30.02
C GLY A 309 20.95 -8.94 -31.04
N SER A 310 21.87 -9.04 -32.00
CA SER A 310 21.91 -10.16 -32.94
C SER A 310 22.28 -11.47 -32.24
N VAL A 311 23.15 -11.38 -31.22
CA VAL A 311 23.53 -12.45 -30.30
C VAL A 311 23.85 -11.82 -28.95
N PHE A 312 23.34 -12.40 -27.86
CA PHE A 312 23.75 -12.07 -26.50
C PHE A 312 24.83 -13.06 -26.04
N ARG A 313 26.00 -12.54 -25.64
CA ARG A 313 27.10 -13.34 -25.07
C ARG A 313 27.21 -13.03 -23.59
N HIS A 314 27.25 -14.08 -22.77
CA HIS A 314 27.16 -13.96 -21.32
C HIS A 314 28.50 -14.22 -20.66
N PHE A 315 28.93 -13.28 -19.82
CA PHE A 315 30.20 -13.34 -19.11
C PHE A 315 29.98 -13.15 -17.60
N SER A 316 30.60 -14.00 -16.79
CA SER A 316 30.51 -13.93 -15.33
C SER A 316 31.90 -14.04 -14.73
N SER A 317 32.18 -13.19 -13.74
CA SER A 317 33.39 -13.28 -12.93
C SER A 317 33.02 -13.63 -11.50
N THR A 318 33.36 -14.84 -11.06
CA THR A 318 33.06 -15.34 -9.70
C THR A 318 34.31 -15.47 -8.82
N GLY A 319 35.45 -14.86 -9.17
CA GLY A 319 36.70 -15.02 -8.43
C GLY A 319 37.59 -13.78 -8.36
N ASN A 320 38.21 -13.57 -7.19
CA ASN A 320 39.15 -12.47 -6.90
C ASN A 320 40.47 -12.51 -7.71
N ASN A 321 40.73 -13.55 -8.51
CA ASN A 321 42.04 -13.84 -9.10
C ASN A 321 41.99 -14.14 -10.60
N SER A 322 41.26 -13.36 -11.38
CA SER A 322 41.53 -13.28 -12.81
C SER A 322 41.89 -11.84 -13.17
N SER A 323 42.96 -11.65 -13.92
CA SER A 323 43.24 -10.38 -14.63
C SER A 323 42.07 -9.94 -15.53
N MET A 324 41.09 -10.83 -15.76
CA MET A 324 39.81 -10.58 -16.45
C MET A 324 38.73 -9.91 -15.58
N ALA A 325 38.89 -9.84 -14.25
CA ALA A 325 37.92 -9.28 -13.31
C ALA A 325 38.17 -7.79 -12.97
N MET A 326 39.39 -7.31 -13.16
CA MET A 326 39.80 -5.94 -12.77
C MET A 326 39.34 -4.85 -13.74
N ASN A 327 39.03 -5.18 -14.99
CA ASN A 327 38.69 -4.21 -16.04
C ASN A 327 37.22 -4.30 -16.49
N LYS A 328 36.30 -4.72 -15.61
CA LYS A 328 34.87 -4.83 -15.94
C LYS A 328 34.02 -4.09 -14.90
N PRO A 329 32.95 -3.37 -15.31
CA PRO A 329 32.10 -2.65 -14.36
C PRO A 329 31.49 -3.57 -13.31
N VAL A 330 31.31 -3.02 -12.10
CA VAL A 330 30.65 -3.69 -10.98
C VAL A 330 29.16 -3.81 -11.30
N GLY A 331 28.53 -4.91 -10.89
CA GLY A 331 27.10 -5.15 -11.09
C GLY A 331 26.77 -5.83 -12.42
N CYS A 332 25.57 -5.53 -12.94
CA CYS A 332 25.09 -5.99 -14.23
C CYS A 332 25.34 -4.92 -15.29
N SER A 333 26.06 -5.26 -16.35
CA SER A 333 26.34 -4.30 -17.42
C SER A 333 26.35 -4.97 -18.79
N LEU A 334 26.22 -4.15 -19.84
CA LEU A 334 26.31 -4.61 -21.22
C LEU A 334 27.17 -3.71 -22.09
N VAL A 335 27.74 -4.30 -23.15
CA VAL A 335 28.44 -3.60 -24.23
C VAL A 335 27.79 -4.04 -25.54
N GLN A 336 27.32 -3.09 -26.35
CA GLN A 336 26.87 -3.37 -27.71
C GLN A 336 28.01 -3.11 -28.70
N HIS A 337 28.27 -4.06 -29.58
CA HIS A 337 29.30 -3.96 -30.61
C HIS A 337 28.73 -3.47 -31.94
N ALA A 338 29.60 -2.93 -32.80
CA ALA A 338 29.20 -2.39 -34.11
C ALA A 338 28.51 -3.40 -35.05
N ASN A 339 28.75 -4.70 -34.85
CA ASN A 339 28.09 -5.78 -35.60
C ASN A 339 26.70 -6.19 -35.03
N GLY A 340 26.23 -5.52 -33.97
CA GLY A 340 24.96 -5.81 -33.30
C GLY A 340 25.03 -6.90 -32.22
N THR A 341 26.18 -7.54 -31.98
CA THR A 341 26.33 -8.47 -30.84
C THR A 341 26.37 -7.70 -29.53
N VAL A 342 25.80 -8.28 -28.47
CA VAL A 342 25.74 -7.67 -27.14
C VAL A 342 26.46 -8.58 -26.15
N ASP A 343 27.44 -8.03 -25.44
CA ASP A 343 28.14 -8.71 -24.36
C ASP A 343 27.53 -8.28 -23.03
N VAL A 344 27.05 -9.24 -22.25
CA VAL A 344 26.44 -9.00 -20.94
C VAL A 344 27.37 -9.53 -19.86
N PHE A 345 27.69 -8.67 -18.89
CA PHE A 345 28.64 -8.93 -17.82
C PHE A 345 27.93 -8.92 -16.46
N TRP A 346 28.21 -9.95 -15.65
CA TRP A 346 27.87 -9.99 -14.24
C TRP A 346 29.15 -10.03 -13.39
N ASN A 347 29.37 -8.99 -12.57
CA ASN A 347 30.55 -8.86 -11.74
C ASN A 347 30.20 -8.42 -10.30
N HIS A 348 30.49 -9.25 -9.31
CA HIS A 348 30.23 -8.94 -7.89
C HIS A 348 31.38 -8.24 -7.16
N ASN A 349 32.50 -7.93 -7.83
CA ASN A 349 33.68 -7.43 -7.14
C ASN A 349 33.64 -5.90 -6.97
N LYS A 350 33.42 -5.42 -5.74
CA LYS A 350 33.29 -3.99 -5.37
C LYS A 350 34.55 -3.13 -5.56
N THR A 351 35.67 -3.69 -6.05
CA THR A 351 36.95 -3.00 -6.21
C THR A 351 37.34 -2.71 -7.66
N SER A 352 36.51 -3.04 -8.66
CA SER A 352 36.84 -2.70 -10.05
C SER A 352 36.49 -1.24 -10.36
N THR A 353 37.47 -0.50 -10.88
CA THR A 353 37.26 0.81 -11.49
C THR A 353 36.67 0.62 -12.88
N ALA A 354 35.77 1.50 -13.31
CA ALA A 354 35.25 1.52 -14.68
C ALA A 354 36.43 1.54 -15.67
N ALA A 355 36.53 0.51 -16.52
CA ALA A 355 37.60 0.43 -17.49
C ALA A 355 37.43 1.53 -18.54
N GLU A 356 38.50 2.28 -18.82
CA GLU A 356 38.55 3.20 -19.94
C GLU A 356 38.44 2.43 -21.27
N SER A 357 37.90 3.08 -22.30
CA SER A 357 37.64 2.50 -23.63
C SER A 357 38.84 1.75 -24.27
N SER A 358 40.08 2.06 -23.86
CA SER A 358 41.30 1.41 -24.33
C SER A 358 41.46 -0.03 -23.81
N ASP A 359 41.02 -0.34 -22.59
CA ASP A 359 41.20 -1.65 -21.96
C ASP A 359 40.24 -2.71 -22.52
N ILE A 360 39.07 -2.29 -23.03
CA ILE A 360 38.07 -3.18 -23.65
C ILE A 360 38.50 -3.60 -25.07
N ARG A 361 39.20 -2.72 -25.82
CA ARG A 361 39.76 -3.03 -27.16
C ARG A 361 40.86 -4.07 -27.09
N GLU A 362 41.71 -4.04 -26.08
CA GLU A 362 42.68 -5.13 -25.84
C GLU A 362 41.96 -6.42 -25.46
N ALA A 363 40.88 -6.34 -24.68
CA ALA A 363 40.10 -7.51 -24.25
C ALA A 363 39.45 -8.30 -25.41
N SER A 364 38.98 -7.60 -26.44
CA SER A 364 38.40 -8.19 -27.64
C SER A 364 39.47 -8.71 -28.61
N SER A 365 40.63 -8.06 -28.69
CA SER A 365 41.79 -8.49 -29.49
C SER A 365 42.36 -9.84 -29.04
N TRP A 366 42.49 -10.08 -27.73
CA TRP A 366 43.05 -11.34 -27.23
C TRP A 366 42.05 -12.50 -27.18
N MET A 367 40.73 -12.25 -27.07
CA MET A 367 39.70 -13.30 -27.12
C MET A 367 39.44 -13.84 -28.54
N LEU A 368 39.70 -13.05 -29.59
CA LEU A 368 39.78 -13.56 -30.96
C LEU A 368 41.00 -14.47 -31.16
N GLN A 369 42.09 -14.25 -30.41
CA GLN A 369 43.30 -15.07 -30.48
C GLN A 369 43.23 -16.35 -29.63
N SER A 370 42.35 -16.44 -28.63
CA SER A 370 42.23 -17.65 -27.79
C SER A 370 41.29 -18.72 -28.37
N ARG A 371 40.53 -18.42 -29.44
CA ARG A 371 39.70 -19.39 -30.18
C ARG A 371 40.37 -20.07 -31.38
N THR A 372 41.58 -19.68 -31.79
CA THR A 372 42.32 -20.39 -32.86
C THR A 372 42.86 -21.77 -32.44
N ARG A 373 42.33 -22.41 -31.40
CA ARG A 373 42.72 -23.76 -30.99
C ARG A 373 41.59 -24.78 -30.93
N LEU A 374 40.36 -24.45 -31.32
CA LEU A 374 39.30 -25.45 -31.48
C LEU A 374 38.43 -25.07 -32.69
N GLU A 375 38.35 -26.02 -33.63
CA GLU A 375 37.56 -26.07 -34.88
C GLU A 375 38.27 -25.52 -36.13
N ASN A 376 38.96 -26.46 -36.81
CA ASN A 376 39.33 -26.37 -38.22
C ASN A 376 38.06 -26.26 -39.08
N ASP A 377 37.75 -25.07 -39.57
CA ASP A 377 37.00 -24.91 -40.82
C ASP A 377 37.48 -23.64 -41.54
N ASP A 378 38.48 -23.81 -42.41
CA ASP A 378 39.28 -22.77 -43.07
C ASP A 378 38.53 -21.93 -44.14
N ASN A 379 37.19 -21.91 -44.14
CA ASN A 379 36.42 -21.24 -45.20
C ASN A 379 35.53 -20.06 -44.73
N LEU A 380 35.58 -19.64 -43.46
CA LEU A 380 34.76 -18.53 -42.96
C LEU A 380 35.55 -17.28 -42.52
N HIS A 381 36.88 -17.28 -42.64
CA HIS A 381 37.73 -16.22 -42.09
C HIS A 381 38.28 -15.19 -43.10
N SER A 382 37.87 -15.22 -44.38
CA SER A 382 38.42 -14.34 -45.42
C SER A 382 37.51 -13.19 -45.91
N ALA A 383 36.36 -12.91 -45.29
CA ALA A 383 35.42 -11.90 -45.82
C ALA A 383 34.91 -10.83 -44.84
N VAL A 384 35.37 -10.81 -43.58
CA VAL A 384 34.90 -9.81 -42.57
C VAL A 384 36.05 -9.10 -41.84
N ALA A 385 37.30 -9.36 -42.23
CA ALA A 385 38.48 -8.71 -41.65
C ALA A 385 38.98 -7.59 -42.57
N SER A 386 38.35 -6.40 -42.53
CA SER A 386 38.96 -5.08 -42.80
C SER A 386 37.93 -3.96 -43.02
N THR A 387 37.07 -3.72 -42.03
CA THR A 387 36.57 -2.36 -41.77
C THR A 387 36.25 -2.26 -40.29
N VAL A 388 37.18 -1.72 -39.50
CA VAL A 388 36.85 -1.24 -38.17
C VAL A 388 35.98 -0.01 -38.39
N ILE A 389 34.67 -0.17 -38.24
CA ILE A 389 33.72 0.93 -38.36
C ILE A 389 33.81 1.70 -37.03
N GLU A 390 34.49 2.84 -37.03
CA GLU A 390 34.40 3.81 -35.94
C GLU A 390 33.00 4.46 -36.03
N ALA A 391 32.06 3.94 -35.25
CA ALA A 391 30.72 4.51 -35.12
C ALA A 391 30.53 5.11 -33.72
N ASP A 392 29.84 6.23 -33.64
CA ASP A 392 29.53 6.91 -32.39
C ASP A 392 28.28 6.35 -31.72
N LYS A 393 27.34 5.87 -32.52
CA LYS A 393 26.09 5.26 -32.05
C LYS A 393 25.75 4.04 -32.91
N VAL A 394 25.24 2.98 -32.28
CA VAL A 394 24.79 1.75 -32.93
C VAL A 394 23.43 1.36 -32.37
N ALA A 395 22.53 0.91 -33.23
CA ALA A 395 21.24 0.36 -32.86
C ALA A 395 20.98 -0.94 -33.61
N TYR A 396 20.22 -1.84 -32.99
CA TYR A 396 19.80 -3.10 -33.58
C TYR A 396 18.31 -3.34 -33.37
N ALA A 397 17.63 -3.93 -34.36
CA ALA A 397 16.27 -4.43 -34.23
C ALA A 397 16.10 -5.74 -35.00
N ALA A 398 15.15 -6.57 -34.54
CA ALA A 398 14.81 -7.85 -35.15
C ALA A 398 13.29 -8.01 -35.25
N GLY A 399 12.83 -8.64 -36.34
CA GLY A 399 11.41 -8.88 -36.60
C GLY A 399 11.22 -9.64 -37.90
N ALA A 400 10.60 -9.01 -38.91
CA ALA A 400 10.50 -9.59 -40.24
C ALA A 400 11.88 -9.74 -40.92
N ILE A 401 12.85 -8.92 -40.52
CA ILE A 401 14.28 -8.98 -40.83
C ILE A 401 15.09 -8.54 -39.60
N ASN A 402 16.41 -8.72 -39.66
CA ASN A 402 17.34 -8.11 -38.70
C ASN A 402 17.98 -6.86 -39.33
N ILE A 403 18.12 -5.81 -38.54
CA ILE A 403 18.74 -4.56 -38.97
C ILE A 403 19.73 -4.07 -37.91
N THR A 404 20.90 -3.61 -38.36
CA THR A 404 21.85 -2.83 -37.57
C THR A 404 22.03 -1.46 -38.24
N VAL A 405 21.98 -0.38 -37.45
CA VAL A 405 22.27 0.99 -37.91
C VAL A 405 23.43 1.53 -37.09
N ALA A 406 24.49 1.99 -37.75
CA ALA A 406 25.64 2.61 -37.14
C ALA A 406 25.81 4.04 -37.68
N ILE A 407 25.93 5.04 -36.79
CA ILE A 407 26.06 6.46 -37.12
C ILE A 407 27.47 6.93 -36.78
N GLN A 408 28.16 7.59 -37.72
CA GLN A 408 29.49 8.17 -37.54
C GLN A 408 29.42 9.71 -37.41
N ASN A 409 30.24 10.31 -36.53
CA ASN A 409 30.41 11.74 -36.25
C ASN A 409 31.84 12.20 -36.63
N SER A 410 32.37 11.80 -37.79
CA SER A 410 33.69 12.27 -38.22
C SER A 410 33.55 13.45 -39.18
N ASN A 411 34.31 14.54 -38.93
CA ASN A 411 34.30 15.79 -39.72
C ASN A 411 34.65 15.63 -41.22
N ALA A 412 34.91 14.42 -41.71
CA ALA A 412 35.36 14.18 -43.08
C ALA A 412 34.30 13.54 -43.98
N ASP A 413 33.36 12.73 -43.46
CA ASP A 413 32.29 12.06 -44.24
C ASP A 413 31.15 11.58 -43.31
N ASP A 414 30.21 12.46 -42.94
CA ASP A 414 29.05 12.14 -42.07
C ASP A 414 28.16 11.02 -42.64
N ALA A 415 28.40 9.77 -42.22
CA ALA A 415 27.77 8.59 -42.80
C ALA A 415 26.95 7.76 -41.80
N VAL A 416 25.89 7.14 -42.31
CA VAL A 416 25.08 6.11 -41.66
C VAL A 416 25.31 4.81 -42.41
N ILE A 417 25.73 3.79 -41.67
CA ILE A 417 25.93 2.43 -42.17
C ILE A 417 24.75 1.58 -41.72
N ILE A 418 24.08 0.94 -42.67
CA ILE A 418 22.89 0.14 -42.43
C ILE A 418 23.15 -1.27 -42.93
N MET A 419 23.04 -2.24 -42.03
CA MET A 419 23.14 -3.66 -42.36
C MET A 419 21.76 -4.30 -42.22
N LEU A 420 21.29 -4.95 -43.28
CA LEU A 420 20.03 -5.70 -43.32
C LEU A 420 20.34 -7.18 -43.52
N VAL A 421 19.69 -8.04 -42.73
CA VAL A 421 19.78 -9.50 -42.87
C VAL A 421 18.37 -10.08 -43.00
N GLY A 422 18.11 -10.75 -44.11
CA GLY A 422 16.80 -11.33 -44.43
C GLY A 422 16.90 -12.64 -45.21
N PRO A 423 15.75 -13.28 -45.52
CA PRO A 423 15.72 -14.52 -46.28
C PRO A 423 16.37 -14.36 -47.66
N PRO A 424 17.11 -15.37 -48.15
CA PRO A 424 17.86 -15.27 -49.40
C PRO A 424 16.98 -15.37 -50.65
N ASP A 425 15.74 -15.85 -50.49
CA ASP A 425 14.77 -16.19 -51.53
C ASP A 425 13.55 -15.25 -51.59
N LYS A 426 13.54 -14.17 -50.79
CA LYS A 426 12.44 -13.20 -50.69
C LYS A 426 12.96 -11.78 -50.71
N TRP A 427 12.15 -10.84 -51.21
CA TRP A 427 12.43 -9.43 -51.00
C TRP A 427 12.25 -9.09 -49.51
N PHE A 428 12.96 -8.09 -49.03
CA PHE A 428 12.76 -7.56 -47.69
C PHE A 428 13.09 -6.07 -47.62
N GLY A 429 12.62 -5.40 -46.58
CA GLY A 429 12.91 -3.99 -46.42
C GLY A 429 12.59 -3.44 -45.03
N VAL A 430 13.09 -2.24 -44.81
CA VAL A 430 12.89 -1.46 -43.59
C VAL A 430 12.40 -0.06 -43.96
N GLY A 431 11.40 0.46 -43.25
CA GLY A 431 11.01 1.86 -43.26
C GLY A 431 11.41 2.54 -41.96
N PHE A 432 11.81 3.81 -42.00
CA PHE A 432 12.30 4.58 -40.84
C PHE A 432 11.41 5.77 -40.52
N GLY A 433 11.37 6.15 -39.24
CA GLY A 433 10.66 7.33 -38.74
C GLY A 433 9.16 7.14 -38.49
N SER A 434 8.66 5.90 -38.50
CA SER A 434 7.25 5.60 -38.22
C SER A 434 7.06 4.11 -37.87
N HIS A 435 6.05 3.80 -37.05
CA HIS A 435 5.57 2.44 -36.81
C HIS A 435 4.50 1.97 -37.82
N SER A 436 4.20 2.77 -38.84
CA SER A 436 3.20 2.42 -39.85
C SER A 436 3.61 2.84 -41.27
N MET A 437 2.89 2.34 -42.29
CA MET A 437 3.05 2.80 -43.69
C MET A 437 2.47 4.20 -43.93
N CYS A 438 2.09 4.91 -42.88
CA CYS A 438 1.70 6.31 -42.91
C CYS A 438 2.45 7.11 -41.83
N ARG A 439 3.19 8.14 -42.23
CA ARG A 439 3.95 8.95 -41.26
C ARG A 439 3.04 9.72 -40.31
N HIS A 440 1.97 10.31 -40.84
CA HIS A 440 0.96 11.03 -40.06
C HIS A 440 -0.44 10.66 -40.54
N ALA A 441 -1.14 9.84 -39.75
CA ALA A 441 -2.52 9.49 -40.04
C ALA A 441 -3.45 10.63 -39.59
N GLN A 442 -4.24 11.16 -40.52
CA GLN A 442 -5.34 12.08 -40.21
C GLN A 442 -6.64 11.44 -40.69
N SER A 443 -7.36 10.78 -39.78
CA SER A 443 -8.50 9.91 -40.13
C SER A 443 -8.07 8.85 -41.16
N ASP A 444 -8.80 8.67 -42.26
CA ASP A 444 -8.50 7.68 -43.32
C ASP A 444 -7.48 8.20 -44.35
N GLN A 445 -6.85 9.36 -44.11
CA GLN A 445 -5.91 9.99 -45.03
C GLN A 445 -4.48 9.97 -44.50
N CYS A 446 -3.53 9.93 -45.44
CA CYS A 446 -2.11 9.99 -45.18
C CYS A 446 -1.47 11.14 -45.97
N PRO A 447 -1.67 12.40 -45.56
CA PRO A 447 -1.26 13.57 -46.33
C PRO A 447 0.25 13.63 -46.60
N ASP A 448 1.08 13.09 -45.69
CA ASP A 448 2.55 13.13 -45.80
C ASP A 448 3.17 11.85 -46.40
N GLY A 449 2.34 10.92 -46.86
CA GLY A 449 2.77 9.64 -47.42
C GLY A 449 3.38 8.67 -46.40
N GLY A 450 3.95 7.58 -46.90
CA GLY A 450 4.59 6.54 -46.10
C GLY A 450 6.02 6.89 -45.67
N PRO A 451 6.69 6.04 -44.90
CA PRO A 451 8.04 6.32 -44.45
C PRO A 451 9.08 6.18 -45.58
N TYR A 452 10.24 6.80 -45.36
CA TYR A 452 11.45 6.50 -46.12
C TYR A 452 11.84 5.04 -45.85
N ALA A 453 12.20 4.29 -46.89
CA ALA A 453 12.48 2.87 -46.80
C ALA A 453 13.64 2.41 -47.68
N ILE A 454 14.29 1.33 -47.24
CA ILE A 454 15.27 0.58 -48.03
C ILE A 454 14.65 -0.76 -48.38
N ILE A 455 14.56 -1.07 -49.67
CA ILE A 455 14.02 -2.32 -50.19
C ILE A 455 15.15 -3.12 -50.87
N VAL A 456 15.28 -4.39 -50.49
CA VAL A 456 16.16 -5.39 -51.08
C VAL A 456 15.33 -6.37 -51.90
N GLU A 457 15.56 -6.40 -53.20
CA GLU A 457 14.90 -7.25 -54.19
C GLU A 457 15.97 -8.03 -54.96
N GLY A 458 16.41 -9.16 -54.38
CA GLY A 458 17.54 -9.93 -54.89
C GLY A 458 18.82 -9.09 -54.90
N ASP A 459 19.37 -8.87 -56.09
CA ASP A 459 20.59 -8.09 -56.25
C ASP A 459 20.34 -6.57 -56.31
N THR A 460 19.07 -6.16 -56.35
CA THR A 460 18.65 -4.75 -56.38
C THR A 460 18.42 -4.23 -54.96
N VAL A 461 19.06 -3.12 -54.61
CA VAL A 461 18.83 -2.40 -53.33
C VAL A 461 18.46 -0.95 -53.64
N GLN A 462 17.31 -0.50 -53.16
CA GLN A 462 16.75 0.81 -53.49
C GLN A 462 16.30 1.59 -52.25
N GLU A 463 16.60 2.89 -52.21
CA GLU A 463 15.90 3.85 -51.35
C GLU A 463 14.55 4.23 -51.98
N ARG A 464 13.50 4.28 -51.15
CA ARG A 464 12.13 4.64 -51.57
C ARG A 464 11.49 5.57 -50.56
N GLN A 465 10.61 6.44 -51.04
CA GLN A 465 9.58 7.06 -50.21
C GLN A 465 8.29 6.26 -50.41
N LEU A 466 7.86 5.52 -49.40
CA LEU A 466 6.69 4.65 -49.52
C LEU A 466 5.39 5.46 -49.69
N GLY A 467 4.40 4.87 -50.36
CA GLY A 467 3.05 5.39 -50.40
C GLY A 467 2.20 4.83 -49.26
N ASN A 468 1.02 5.42 -49.01
CA ASN A 468 0.04 4.81 -48.10
C ASN A 468 -0.38 3.44 -48.63
N HIS A 469 0.04 2.37 -47.97
CA HIS A 469 -0.14 0.98 -48.41
C HIS A 469 0.30 0.72 -49.87
N GLY A 470 1.32 1.45 -50.35
CA GLY A 470 1.76 1.39 -51.73
C GLY A 470 3.29 1.34 -51.88
N PRO A 471 3.80 0.87 -53.04
CA PRO A 471 5.24 0.69 -53.27
C PRO A 471 6.03 2.01 -53.30
N GLY A 472 5.34 3.14 -53.39
CA GLY A 472 5.94 4.47 -53.35
C GLY A 472 6.82 4.78 -54.56
N THR A 473 7.69 5.77 -54.39
CA THR A 473 8.61 6.26 -55.43
C THR A 473 10.06 5.92 -55.06
N VAL A 474 10.83 5.43 -56.03
CA VAL A 474 12.28 5.26 -55.90
C VAL A 474 12.93 6.64 -55.81
N LEU A 475 13.85 6.80 -54.85
CA LEU A 475 14.57 8.06 -54.67
C LEU A 475 15.77 8.11 -55.62
N PRO A 476 15.99 9.22 -56.35
CA PRO A 476 17.14 9.36 -57.23
C PRO A 476 18.43 9.55 -56.43
N HIS A 477 19.55 9.06 -56.95
CA HIS A 477 20.89 9.32 -56.43
C HIS A 477 21.65 10.16 -57.48
N ASP A 478 22.03 11.39 -57.13
CA ASP A 478 22.58 12.37 -58.09
C ASP A 478 24.07 12.18 -58.42
N ASP A 479 24.81 11.28 -57.73
CA ASP A 479 26.18 10.84 -58.09
C ASP A 479 26.67 9.72 -57.14
N ASP A 480 27.67 8.91 -57.55
CA ASP A 480 28.31 7.76 -56.84
C ASP A 480 28.95 8.07 -55.45
N ARG A 481 28.63 9.21 -54.84
CA ARG A 481 29.21 9.70 -53.57
C ARG A 481 28.27 9.65 -52.37
N THR A 482 26.96 9.45 -52.53
CA THR A 482 25.97 9.56 -51.43
C THR A 482 25.19 8.27 -51.10
N TRP A 483 25.22 7.23 -51.92
CA TRP A 483 24.62 5.94 -51.59
C TRP A 483 25.50 4.82 -52.11
N LYS A 484 25.94 3.92 -51.23
CA LYS A 484 26.84 2.83 -51.60
C LYS A 484 26.37 1.52 -51.00
N VAL A 485 26.12 0.53 -51.87
CA VAL A 485 25.93 -0.86 -51.45
C VAL A 485 27.32 -1.50 -51.37
N HIS A 486 27.83 -1.68 -50.16
CA HIS A 486 29.13 -2.31 -49.92
C HIS A 486 29.08 -3.82 -50.04
N ARG A 487 27.93 -4.41 -49.69
CA ARG A 487 27.76 -5.86 -49.61
C ARG A 487 26.32 -6.24 -49.95
N ASN A 488 26.16 -7.31 -50.71
CA ASN A 488 24.88 -7.97 -50.97
C ASN A 488 25.16 -9.43 -51.37
N ASP A 489 25.29 -10.30 -50.38
CA ASP A 489 25.67 -11.70 -50.56
C ASP A 489 24.91 -12.62 -49.59
N ILE A 490 24.88 -13.91 -49.91
CA ILE A 490 24.22 -14.93 -49.08
C ILE A 490 25.27 -15.60 -48.20
N VAL A 491 25.19 -15.38 -46.90
CA VAL A 491 26.08 -15.99 -45.90
C VAL A 491 25.25 -16.65 -44.81
N GLY A 492 25.62 -17.89 -44.46
CA GLY A 492 24.91 -18.67 -43.44
C GLY A 492 23.44 -18.94 -43.77
N GLY A 493 23.09 -18.97 -45.07
CA GLY A 493 21.71 -19.19 -45.52
C GLY A 493 20.81 -17.95 -45.48
N ASN A 494 21.33 -16.77 -45.13
CA ASN A 494 20.61 -15.49 -45.18
C ASN A 494 21.29 -14.52 -46.14
N ARG A 495 20.54 -13.62 -46.76
CA ARG A 495 21.12 -12.50 -47.54
C ARG A 495 21.48 -11.37 -46.59
N THR A 496 22.73 -10.93 -46.63
CA THR A 496 23.24 -9.77 -45.89
C THR A 496 23.51 -8.64 -46.85
N VAL A 497 22.89 -7.49 -46.58
CA VAL A 497 23.09 -6.26 -47.35
C VAL A 497 23.71 -5.21 -46.43
N VAL A 498 24.80 -4.58 -46.86
CA VAL A 498 25.42 -3.44 -46.15
C VAL A 498 25.40 -2.24 -47.08
N VAL A 499 24.78 -1.16 -46.61
CA VAL A 499 24.69 0.10 -47.34
C VAL A 499 25.22 1.25 -46.50
N THR A 500 25.74 2.28 -47.16
CA THR A 500 26.17 3.52 -46.52
C THR A 500 25.52 4.70 -47.21
N ARG A 501 25.04 5.67 -46.42
CA ARG A 501 24.45 6.94 -46.89
C ARG A 501 24.74 8.12 -45.97
N PRO A 502 24.66 9.38 -46.43
CA PRO A 502 24.69 10.55 -45.58
C PRO A 502 23.62 10.53 -44.50
N ARG A 503 23.97 11.10 -43.34
CA ARG A 503 23.03 11.31 -42.23
C ARG A 503 21.82 12.14 -42.64
N ARG A 504 22.04 13.21 -43.40
CA ARG A 504 20.97 14.07 -43.93
C ARG A 504 20.55 13.61 -45.31
N GLY A 505 19.26 13.39 -45.50
CA GLY A 505 18.65 13.12 -46.79
C GLY A 505 17.44 14.03 -47.04
N ALA A 506 17.07 14.22 -48.31
CA ALA A 506 15.97 15.09 -48.69
C ALA A 506 14.60 14.64 -48.14
N VAL A 507 14.45 13.35 -47.84
CA VAL A 507 13.19 12.71 -47.43
C VAL A 507 13.22 12.21 -45.97
N PHE A 508 14.41 11.88 -45.46
CA PHE A 508 14.63 11.43 -44.10
C PHE A 508 16.05 11.78 -43.65
N SER A 509 16.15 12.28 -42.42
CA SER A 509 17.40 12.66 -41.76
C SER A 509 17.57 11.85 -40.48
N PHE A 510 18.74 11.24 -40.30
CA PHE A 510 19.13 10.60 -39.04
C PHE A 510 19.54 11.63 -37.97
N ASP A 511 19.63 12.92 -38.31
CA ASP A 511 19.89 14.00 -37.35
C ASP A 511 18.66 14.40 -36.54
N ASP A 512 17.46 14.20 -37.10
CA ASP A 512 16.19 14.61 -36.49
C ASP A 512 15.60 13.51 -35.59
N VAL A 513 16.38 12.44 -35.37
CA VAL A 513 15.99 11.30 -34.55
C VAL A 513 16.21 11.66 -33.09
N ASP A 514 15.15 11.53 -32.28
CA ASP A 514 15.23 11.66 -30.82
C ASP A 514 16.37 10.77 -30.34
N GLU A 515 17.32 11.32 -29.57
CA GLU A 515 18.67 10.76 -29.40
C GLU A 515 18.71 9.33 -28.82
N LYS A 516 17.56 8.80 -28.41
CA LYS A 516 17.33 7.55 -27.68
C LYS A 516 16.68 6.45 -28.51
N SER A 517 15.73 6.74 -29.41
CA SER A 517 15.05 5.71 -30.22
C SER A 517 14.55 6.19 -31.58
N LEU A 518 14.60 5.30 -32.57
CA LEU A 518 14.05 5.53 -33.92
C LEU A 518 12.98 4.47 -34.25
N PRO A 519 11.71 4.87 -34.42
CA PRO A 519 10.67 3.95 -34.87
C PRO A 519 10.95 3.47 -36.30
N ILE A 520 10.75 2.16 -36.51
CA ILE A 520 10.89 1.51 -37.82
C ILE A 520 9.70 0.60 -38.12
N ILE A 521 9.51 0.29 -39.40
CA ILE A 521 8.71 -0.83 -39.88
C ILE A 521 9.60 -1.81 -40.63
N MET A 522 9.38 -3.10 -40.45
CA MET A 522 10.10 -4.15 -41.16
C MET A 522 9.13 -5.00 -41.95
N ALA A 523 9.53 -5.42 -43.15
CA ALA A 523 8.70 -6.26 -44.00
C ALA A 523 9.53 -7.25 -44.81
N ARG A 524 8.92 -8.40 -45.11
CA ARG A 524 9.44 -9.40 -46.04
C ARG A 524 8.35 -9.90 -46.99
N GLY A 525 8.76 -10.18 -48.22
CA GLY A 525 7.93 -10.72 -49.27
C GLY A 525 7.53 -12.17 -49.10
N CYS A 526 6.63 -12.60 -49.98
CA CYS A 526 6.34 -14.01 -50.19
C CYS A 526 7.34 -14.65 -51.16
N ASN A 527 7.92 -13.86 -52.05
CA ASN A 527 8.89 -14.23 -53.09
C ASN A 527 9.88 -13.07 -53.29
N MET A 528 10.76 -13.18 -54.30
CA MET A 528 11.81 -12.20 -54.59
C MET A 528 11.31 -10.90 -55.23
N THR A 529 10.06 -10.81 -55.69
CA THR A 529 9.54 -9.63 -56.39
C THR A 529 8.90 -8.66 -55.41
N PHE A 530 9.34 -7.40 -55.39
CA PHE A 530 8.79 -6.38 -54.48
C PHE A 530 7.29 -6.17 -54.75
N ALA A 531 6.49 -6.56 -53.77
CA ALA A 531 5.03 -6.59 -53.83
C ALA A 531 4.48 -6.52 -52.40
N GLN A 532 3.21 -6.89 -52.19
CA GLN A 532 2.65 -7.01 -50.85
C GLN A 532 3.46 -8.02 -50.01
N HIS A 533 3.75 -7.66 -48.75
CA HIS A 533 4.53 -8.47 -47.83
C HIS A 533 3.74 -9.67 -47.27
N CYS A 534 4.42 -10.77 -46.99
CA CYS A 534 3.89 -11.94 -46.27
C CYS A 534 4.21 -11.94 -44.77
N GLY A 535 5.13 -11.08 -44.33
CA GLY A 535 5.43 -10.87 -42.92
C GLY A 535 5.88 -9.44 -42.71
N HIS A 536 5.35 -8.79 -41.68
CA HIS A 536 5.67 -7.40 -41.35
C HIS A 536 5.47 -7.16 -39.85
N GLY A 537 6.04 -6.08 -39.35
CA GLY A 537 5.81 -5.63 -37.99
C GLY A 537 6.52 -4.30 -37.71
N PRO A 538 6.03 -3.52 -36.73
CA PRO A 538 6.75 -2.37 -36.23
C PRO A 538 7.97 -2.81 -35.40
N GLY A 539 8.91 -1.90 -35.18
CA GLY A 539 10.01 -2.06 -34.23
C GLY A 539 10.64 -0.72 -33.88
N ASP A 540 11.62 -0.75 -32.97
CA ASP A 540 12.36 0.43 -32.53
C ASP A 540 13.86 0.15 -32.55
N LEU A 541 14.62 1.10 -33.08
CA LEU A 541 16.08 1.12 -33.01
C LEU A 541 16.51 1.95 -31.79
N GLN A 542 17.02 1.29 -30.75
CA GLN A 542 17.59 1.96 -29.58
C GLN A 542 19.09 2.19 -29.77
N PHE A 543 19.53 3.44 -29.75
CA PHE A 543 20.93 3.79 -30.03
C PHE A 543 21.78 3.78 -28.76
N LEU A 544 22.83 2.97 -28.76
CA LEU A 544 23.86 2.92 -27.73
C LEU A 544 25.21 3.35 -28.32
N ARG A 545 26.10 3.91 -27.49
CA ARG A 545 27.49 4.12 -27.92
C ARG A 545 28.19 2.76 -27.99
N PRO A 546 28.71 2.35 -29.17
CA PRO A 546 29.34 1.05 -29.28
C PRO A 546 30.63 1.00 -28.47
N GLU A 547 31.01 -0.19 -28.04
CA GLU A 547 32.23 -0.43 -27.25
C GLU A 547 32.28 0.34 -25.91
N THR A 548 31.16 0.93 -25.48
CA THR A 548 31.00 1.53 -24.16
C THR A 548 30.22 0.60 -23.25
N THR A 549 30.63 0.54 -21.98
CA THR A 549 29.88 -0.26 -21.01
C THR A 549 28.73 0.54 -20.44
N ASN A 550 27.54 -0.07 -20.41
CA ASN A 550 26.31 0.48 -19.88
C ASN A 550 25.85 -0.37 -18.70
N GLU A 551 25.70 0.23 -17.52
CA GLU A 551 25.13 -0.47 -16.36
C GLU A 551 23.61 -0.62 -16.52
N ILE A 552 23.08 -1.79 -16.15
CA ILE A 552 21.64 -2.08 -16.15
C ILE A 552 21.12 -1.93 -14.72
N CYS A 553 20.17 -1.03 -14.54
CA CYS A 553 19.52 -0.76 -13.27
C CYS A 553 18.07 -1.27 -13.29
N ARG A 554 17.56 -1.68 -12.13
CA ARG A 554 16.11 -1.84 -11.94
C ARG A 554 15.49 -0.44 -11.95
N SER A 555 14.41 -0.25 -12.68
CA SER A 555 13.64 1.02 -12.71
C SER A 555 12.35 0.95 -11.90
N GLY A 556 11.90 -0.26 -11.54
CA GLY A 556 10.72 -0.45 -10.71
C GLY A 556 10.22 -1.89 -10.76
N ILE A 557 9.34 -2.21 -9.81
CA ILE A 557 8.66 -3.50 -9.73
C ILE A 557 7.16 -3.26 -9.59
N GLU A 558 6.40 -3.89 -10.47
CA GLU A 558 4.94 -3.90 -10.38
C GLU A 558 4.48 -5.32 -10.14
N GLY A 559 3.60 -5.52 -9.17
CA GLY A 559 3.09 -6.86 -8.89
C GLY A 559 1.76 -6.89 -8.19
N THR A 560 1.22 -8.09 -8.09
CA THR A 560 -0.03 -8.39 -7.41
C THR A 560 0.10 -9.58 -6.48
N ILE A 561 -0.69 -9.55 -5.40
CA ILE A 561 -0.93 -10.69 -4.51
C ILE A 561 -2.43 -10.95 -4.55
N GLN A 562 -2.85 -12.11 -5.03
CA GLN A 562 -4.26 -12.44 -5.29
C GLN A 562 -4.97 -11.37 -6.13
N ASN A 563 -4.34 -10.92 -7.22
CA ASN A 563 -4.83 -9.86 -8.11
C ASN A 563 -5.00 -8.48 -7.45
N ARG A 564 -4.62 -8.30 -6.18
CA ARG A 564 -4.53 -6.99 -5.54
C ARG A 564 -3.17 -6.39 -5.85
N LYS A 565 -3.15 -5.17 -6.40
CA LYS A 565 -1.91 -4.44 -6.68
C LYS A 565 -1.10 -4.29 -5.40
N PHE A 566 0.15 -4.73 -5.44
CA PHE A 566 1.12 -4.52 -4.37
C PHE A 566 1.84 -3.21 -4.63
N ARG A 567 1.47 -2.17 -3.87
CA ARG A 567 2.18 -0.89 -3.93
C ARG A 567 3.46 -1.01 -3.10
N GLN A 568 4.60 -1.06 -3.78
CA GLN A 568 5.92 -1.11 -3.15
C GLN A 568 6.51 0.29 -2.91
N GLU A 569 6.32 1.19 -3.86
CA GLU A 569 6.76 2.58 -3.72
C GLU A 569 6.06 3.26 -2.53
N GLY A 570 6.84 3.92 -1.67
CA GLY A 570 6.32 4.58 -0.47
C GLY A 570 5.76 3.66 0.61
N ARG A 571 5.78 2.33 0.42
CA ARG A 571 5.25 1.35 1.40
C ARG A 571 5.97 1.44 2.73
N CYS A 572 7.29 1.25 2.70
CA CYS A 572 8.14 1.42 3.87
C CYS A 572 8.88 2.77 3.73
N PRO A 573 8.60 3.77 4.58
CA PRO A 573 9.31 5.04 4.55
C PRO A 573 10.76 4.87 5.02
N SER A 574 11.64 5.76 4.55
CA SER A 574 13.03 5.82 4.99
C SER A 574 13.16 6.51 6.35
N PHE A 575 14.29 6.31 7.03
CA PHE A 575 14.61 6.99 8.28
C PHE A 575 14.62 8.52 8.07
N PRO A 576 14.09 9.34 9.00
CA PRO A 576 13.60 8.98 10.32
C PRO A 576 12.10 8.63 10.38
N ARG A 577 11.36 8.68 9.26
CA ARG A 577 9.92 8.42 9.23
C ARG A 577 9.59 6.92 9.41
N GLY A 578 10.51 6.03 9.08
CA GLY A 578 10.47 4.61 9.45
C GLY A 578 11.83 3.93 9.27
N ASP A 579 12.01 2.74 9.81
CA ASP A 579 13.28 1.99 9.77
C ASP A 579 13.17 0.58 9.16
N LEU A 580 11.97 0.17 8.73
CA LEU A 580 11.74 -1.16 8.13
C LEU A 580 12.62 -1.45 6.90
N LYS A 581 12.87 -0.43 6.06
CA LYS A 581 13.80 -0.56 4.92
C LYS A 581 15.23 -0.86 5.38
N GLN A 582 15.69 -0.20 6.44
CA GLN A 582 17.01 -0.44 7.01
C GLN A 582 17.12 -1.86 7.59
N HIS A 583 16.02 -2.36 8.17
CA HIS A 583 15.93 -3.74 8.66
C HIS A 583 15.80 -4.79 7.55
N ARG A 584 15.69 -4.37 6.28
CA ARG A 584 15.39 -5.24 5.13
C ARG A 584 14.17 -6.11 5.40
N ASN A 585 13.13 -5.48 5.97
CA ASN A 585 11.93 -6.20 6.39
C ASN A 585 11.22 -6.80 5.16
N PRO A 586 10.86 -8.10 5.18
CA PRO A 586 10.21 -8.74 4.04
C PRO A 586 8.86 -8.12 3.63
N THR A 587 8.20 -7.36 4.52
CA THR A 587 6.95 -6.68 4.19
C THR A 587 7.12 -5.61 3.11
N CYS A 588 8.31 -5.05 2.95
CA CYS A 588 8.54 -3.89 2.08
C CYS A 588 8.51 -4.25 0.59
N GLU A 589 8.78 -5.51 0.23
CA GLU A 589 9.07 -5.93 -1.14
C GLU A 589 8.20 -7.13 -1.54
N ILE A 590 7.55 -7.09 -2.70
CA ILE A 590 6.64 -8.18 -3.13
C ILE A 590 7.36 -9.53 -3.25
N GLU A 591 8.63 -9.49 -3.68
CA GLU A 591 9.48 -10.66 -3.88
C GLU A 591 9.65 -11.43 -2.56
N THR A 592 9.77 -10.70 -1.46
CA THR A 592 10.08 -11.26 -0.14
C THR A 592 8.86 -11.37 0.77
N TYR A 593 7.72 -10.75 0.45
CA TYR A 593 6.48 -10.77 1.25
C TYR A 593 6.01 -12.20 1.59
N GLN A 594 5.79 -12.50 2.88
CA GLN A 594 5.58 -13.88 3.37
C GLN A 594 4.25 -14.10 4.07
N GLY A 595 3.66 -13.06 4.65
CA GLY A 595 2.40 -13.09 5.37
C GLY A 595 1.91 -11.68 5.68
N GLY A 596 0.68 -11.59 6.15
CA GLY A 596 -0.01 -10.35 6.47
C GLY A 596 -1.19 -10.02 5.54
N LEU A 597 -1.67 -8.78 5.64
CA LEU A 597 -2.95 -8.28 5.12
C LEU A 597 -3.21 -8.65 3.66
N TYR A 598 -2.18 -8.64 2.81
CA TYR A 598 -2.32 -8.95 1.39
C TYR A 598 -2.67 -10.42 1.11
N CYS A 599 -2.36 -11.30 2.05
CA CYS A 599 -2.62 -12.73 1.97
C CYS A 599 -3.93 -13.13 2.65
N CYS A 600 -4.57 -12.20 3.38
CA CYS A 600 -5.90 -12.37 3.94
C CYS A 600 -6.97 -11.77 3.03
N ASN A 601 -7.76 -12.61 2.37
CA ASN A 601 -8.86 -12.19 1.50
C ASN A 601 -10.17 -12.85 1.94
N HIS A 602 -11.30 -12.19 1.75
CA HIS A 602 -12.61 -12.77 2.09
C HIS A 602 -12.85 -14.12 1.42
N GLY A 603 -13.28 -15.12 2.20
CA GLY A 603 -13.54 -16.49 1.74
C GLY A 603 -12.29 -17.32 1.47
N GLN A 604 -11.09 -16.75 1.69
CA GLN A 604 -9.84 -17.46 1.47
C GLN A 604 -9.54 -18.38 2.66
N SER A 605 -9.22 -19.64 2.35
CA SER A 605 -8.56 -20.55 3.31
C SER A 605 -7.07 -20.24 3.36
N LEU A 606 -6.53 -20.09 4.57
CA LEU A 606 -5.09 -19.87 4.79
C LEU A 606 -4.28 -21.17 4.76
N LEU A 607 -4.91 -22.35 4.71
CA LEU A 607 -4.22 -23.62 4.44
C LEU A 607 -3.65 -23.69 3.02
N ASP A 608 -2.67 -24.57 2.81
CA ASP A 608 -2.14 -24.91 1.49
C ASP A 608 -3.19 -25.63 0.62
N HIS A 609 -3.00 -25.61 -0.69
CA HIS A 609 -3.86 -26.15 -1.73
C HIS A 609 -4.06 -27.66 -1.57
N ASN A 610 -2.99 -28.38 -1.17
CA ASN A 610 -3.03 -29.82 -0.95
C ASN A 610 -3.61 -30.24 0.41
N GLN A 611 -3.92 -29.29 1.31
CA GLN A 611 -4.55 -29.58 2.60
C GLN A 611 -6.07 -29.59 2.44
N SER A 612 -6.73 -30.67 2.88
CA SER A 612 -8.18 -30.69 3.04
C SER A 612 -8.58 -29.76 4.19
N ILE A 613 -9.69 -29.04 4.03
CA ILE A 613 -10.27 -28.24 5.11
C ILE A 613 -10.79 -29.20 6.19
N PRO A 614 -10.24 -29.17 7.42
CA PRO A 614 -10.70 -30.04 8.50
C PRO A 614 -12.09 -29.62 8.99
N TRP A 615 -12.85 -30.58 9.52
CA TRP A 615 -14.22 -30.40 10.01
C TRP A 615 -15.13 -29.61 9.03
N PRO A 616 -15.21 -30.03 7.76
CA PRO A 616 -15.85 -29.24 6.70
C PRO A 616 -17.35 -28.96 6.93
N ASP A 617 -17.99 -29.78 7.78
CA ASP A 617 -19.41 -29.69 8.14
C ASP A 617 -19.65 -28.97 9.49
N GLN A 618 -18.60 -28.52 10.17
CA GLN A 618 -18.69 -27.85 11.48
C GLN A 618 -18.33 -26.36 11.37
N TYR A 619 -19.32 -25.56 11.02
CA TYR A 619 -19.17 -24.11 10.92
C TYR A 619 -19.06 -23.45 12.29
N LEU A 620 -18.24 -22.41 12.38
CA LEU A 620 -18.29 -21.45 13.48
C LEU A 620 -19.29 -20.36 13.09
N GLU A 621 -20.29 -20.13 13.95
CA GLU A 621 -21.32 -19.09 13.77
C GLU A 621 -21.35 -18.14 14.97
N TYR A 622 -21.21 -16.85 14.72
CA TYR A 622 -21.18 -15.79 15.74
C TYR A 622 -21.50 -14.42 15.13
N GLN A 623 -21.67 -13.41 15.98
CA GLN A 623 -21.90 -12.02 15.61
C GLN A 623 -20.91 -11.13 16.36
N LEU A 624 -20.59 -9.96 15.80
CA LEU A 624 -19.96 -8.89 16.57
C LEU A 624 -21.06 -8.07 17.24
N LYS A 625 -20.90 -7.84 18.55
CA LYS A 625 -21.77 -7.03 19.39
C LYS A 625 -21.04 -5.75 19.75
N PHE A 626 -21.66 -4.61 19.48
CA PHE A 626 -21.16 -3.29 19.88
C PHE A 626 -22.14 -2.68 20.87
N ARG A 627 -21.61 -2.10 21.95
CA ARG A 627 -22.36 -1.29 22.91
C ARG A 627 -21.82 0.13 22.91
N PHE A 628 -22.63 1.10 22.54
CA PHE A 628 -22.26 2.52 22.50
C PHE A 628 -22.83 3.24 23.72
N TYR A 629 -21.96 3.93 24.46
CA TYR A 629 -22.32 4.77 25.59
C TYR A 629 -22.44 6.21 25.12
N PHE A 630 -23.54 6.88 25.48
CA PHE A 630 -23.87 8.18 24.92
C PHE A 630 -24.53 9.12 25.93
N GLU A 631 -24.39 10.41 25.65
CA GLU A 631 -25.04 11.52 26.33
C GLU A 631 -25.71 12.45 25.31
N GLU A 632 -26.59 13.32 25.80
CA GLU A 632 -27.19 14.37 24.97
C GLU A 632 -26.23 15.55 24.84
N TYR A 633 -25.93 15.97 23.62
CA TYR A 633 -25.07 17.12 23.38
C TYR A 633 -25.86 18.44 23.51
N MET A 634 -25.43 19.27 24.45
CA MET A 634 -25.90 20.66 24.59
C MET A 634 -24.89 21.61 23.93
N PRO A 635 -25.24 22.30 22.83
CA PRO A 635 -24.40 23.33 22.22
C PRO A 635 -24.40 24.61 23.08
N VAL A 636 -23.47 25.53 22.79
CA VAL A 636 -23.49 26.89 23.38
C VAL A 636 -24.79 27.58 22.98
N ALA A 637 -25.48 28.21 23.94
CA ALA A 637 -26.65 29.02 23.64
C ALA A 637 -26.25 30.12 22.64
N ALA A 638 -26.96 30.21 21.51
CA ALA A 638 -26.71 31.27 20.54
C ALA A 638 -26.83 32.64 21.23
N PRO A 639 -25.92 33.60 20.97
CA PRO A 639 -26.10 34.95 21.49
C PRO A 639 -27.44 35.48 21.01
N ALA A 640 -28.27 35.98 21.93
CA ALA A 640 -29.51 36.65 21.57
C ALA A 640 -29.18 37.78 20.59
N ASP A 641 -29.80 37.73 19.40
CA ASP A 641 -29.58 38.72 18.36
C ASP A 641 -29.71 40.13 18.93
N ALA A 642 -28.72 40.96 18.64
CA ALA A 642 -28.68 42.37 18.99
C ALA A 642 -29.61 43.18 18.08
N ASP A 643 -30.87 42.77 17.98
CA ASP A 643 -31.97 43.58 17.49
C ASP A 643 -33.23 43.17 18.25
N GLY A 644 -33.57 43.98 19.24
CA GLY A 644 -34.79 43.80 20.03
C GLY A 644 -36.02 43.83 19.13
N GLN A 645 -36.59 42.65 18.86
CA GLN A 645 -38.01 42.52 18.59
C GLN A 645 -38.62 41.44 19.47
N ILE A 646 -39.51 41.94 20.32
CA ILE A 646 -40.37 41.19 21.23
C ILE A 646 -41.33 40.36 20.37
N GLU A 647 -41.21 39.04 20.41
CA GLU A 647 -42.38 38.17 20.23
C GLU A 647 -42.78 37.63 21.60
N GLN A 648 -43.97 38.07 22.03
CA GLN A 648 -44.66 37.57 23.21
C GLN A 648 -45.02 36.10 23.01
N SER A 649 -44.46 35.22 23.83
CA SER A 649 -45.13 34.00 24.27
C SER A 649 -45.21 34.01 25.79
N GLN A 650 -46.38 34.42 26.30
CA GLN A 650 -46.76 34.31 27.70
C GLN A 650 -47.09 32.85 28.08
N GLU A 651 -46.81 32.57 29.36
CA GLU A 651 -47.31 31.53 30.28
C GLU A 651 -46.31 30.40 30.62
N LEU A 652 -45.55 30.50 31.71
CA LEU A 652 -45.87 30.42 33.16
C LEU A 652 -45.80 28.98 33.71
N SER A 653 -44.68 28.64 34.36
CA SER A 653 -44.66 27.76 35.52
C SER A 653 -43.39 28.01 36.34
N THR A 654 -43.55 28.80 37.40
CA THR A 654 -42.56 29.09 38.44
C THR A 654 -42.51 27.95 39.46
N THR A 655 -41.31 27.41 39.73
CA THR A 655 -40.74 27.16 41.07
C THR A 655 -39.35 26.55 40.90
N ALA A 656 -38.30 27.37 40.97
CA ALA A 656 -36.96 26.92 41.30
C ALA A 656 -36.38 27.91 42.32
N THR A 657 -36.14 27.39 43.52
CA THR A 657 -35.46 28.08 44.61
C THR A 657 -33.99 28.20 44.29
N GLU A 658 -33.53 29.44 44.27
CA GLU A 658 -32.19 29.98 44.58
C GLU A 658 -31.08 28.96 44.87
N GLU A 659 -30.15 28.82 43.91
CA GLU A 659 -28.70 28.71 44.09
C GLU A 659 -28.05 28.52 42.70
N GLU A 660 -27.84 29.60 41.93
CA GLU A 660 -26.90 29.58 40.79
C GLU A 660 -26.21 30.95 40.68
N GLU A 661 -25.07 31.08 41.36
CA GLU A 661 -24.06 32.08 41.01
C GLU A 661 -23.39 31.65 39.70
N GLY A 662 -23.75 32.33 38.61
CA GLY A 662 -22.88 32.68 37.49
C GLY A 662 -22.17 31.53 36.76
N SER A 663 -22.73 31.10 35.64
CA SER A 663 -22.00 30.24 34.72
C SER A 663 -22.29 30.52 33.24
N ASP A 664 -21.32 31.22 32.66
CA ASP A 664 -21.00 31.27 31.24
C ASP A 664 -20.62 29.85 30.77
N HIS A 665 -21.62 29.00 30.48
CA HIS A 665 -21.37 27.58 30.17
C HIS A 665 -21.20 27.38 28.66
N GLY A 666 -19.95 27.06 28.26
CA GLY A 666 -19.62 26.53 26.94
C GLY A 666 -20.35 25.22 26.60
N PRO A 667 -20.02 24.56 25.47
CA PRO A 667 -20.72 23.34 25.07
C PRO A 667 -20.50 22.23 26.11
N SER A 668 -21.51 21.36 26.28
CA SER A 668 -21.43 20.23 27.24
C SER A 668 -20.25 19.29 27.01
N HIS A 669 -19.82 19.16 25.75
CA HIS A 669 -18.72 18.30 25.33
C HIS A 669 -17.84 19.00 24.29
N GLN A 670 -16.55 18.70 24.32
CA GLN A 670 -15.64 19.00 23.23
C GLN A 670 -15.58 17.83 22.26
N ASN A 671 -15.71 18.10 20.96
CA ASN A 671 -15.61 17.07 19.93
C ASN A 671 -14.17 16.60 19.77
N LEU A 672 -13.99 15.28 19.77
CA LEU A 672 -12.72 14.62 19.60
C LEU A 672 -12.46 14.26 18.14
N VAL A 673 -11.47 14.92 17.51
CA VAL A 673 -11.03 14.56 16.15
C VAL A 673 -10.17 13.30 16.18
N ARG A 674 -10.19 12.54 15.08
CA ARG A 674 -9.31 11.38 14.92
C ARG A 674 -7.90 11.82 14.58
N LEU A 675 -6.93 11.27 15.27
CA LEU A 675 -5.50 11.42 14.98
C LEU A 675 -4.92 10.01 14.86
N ILE A 676 -4.18 9.73 13.79
CA ILE A 676 -3.67 8.38 13.53
C ILE A 676 -2.26 8.43 12.98
N TRP A 677 -1.44 7.49 13.44
CA TRP A 677 -0.08 7.31 12.93
C TRP A 677 0.30 5.84 12.87
N ALA A 678 0.93 5.41 11.79
CA ALA A 678 1.45 4.05 11.62
C ALA A 678 2.98 4.06 11.74
N THR A 679 3.53 3.37 12.74
CA THR A 679 4.99 3.32 12.98
C THR A 679 5.70 2.52 11.89
N GLU A 680 5.02 1.50 11.39
CA GLU A 680 5.40 0.69 10.22
C GLU A 680 5.20 1.42 8.88
N GLY A 681 4.75 2.67 8.91
CA GLY A 681 4.45 3.45 7.71
C GLY A 681 3.27 2.87 6.92
N ASN A 682 3.36 2.90 5.59
CA ASN A 682 2.27 2.49 4.71
C ASN A 682 2.22 0.98 4.46
N ALA A 683 3.11 0.19 5.10
CA ALA A 683 3.10 -1.25 5.00
C ALA A 683 1.82 -1.86 5.56
N GLY A 684 1.17 -1.15 6.50
CA GLY A 684 0.00 -1.61 7.25
C GLY A 684 0.35 -2.68 8.27
N GLU A 685 1.18 -3.63 7.90
CA GLU A 685 1.72 -4.68 8.75
C GLU A 685 3.20 -4.95 8.41
N TYR A 686 3.95 -5.52 9.35
CA TYR A 686 5.35 -5.86 9.16
C TYR A 686 5.74 -7.19 9.81
N ASP A 687 6.89 -7.70 9.38
CA ASP A 687 7.41 -8.96 9.92
C ASP A 687 8.31 -8.70 11.13
N ILE A 688 8.16 -9.48 12.17
CA ILE A 688 9.12 -9.59 13.27
C ILE A 688 10.12 -10.68 12.91
N ALA A 689 11.35 -10.26 12.61
CA ALA A 689 12.44 -11.18 12.32
C ALA A 689 12.90 -11.88 13.60
N GLN A 690 12.97 -13.21 13.56
CA GLN A 690 13.44 -14.00 14.71
C GLN A 690 14.88 -13.65 15.09
N CYS A 691 15.15 -13.53 16.39
CA CYS A 691 16.51 -13.38 16.90
C CYS A 691 17.38 -14.61 16.59
N SER A 692 18.71 -14.46 16.68
CA SER A 692 19.61 -15.60 16.50
C SER A 692 19.41 -16.65 17.60
N ASN A 693 19.60 -17.94 17.29
CA ASN A 693 19.37 -19.04 18.24
C ASN A 693 20.16 -18.93 19.57
N ASN A 694 21.23 -18.13 19.61
CA ASN A 694 22.08 -17.94 20.79
C ASN A 694 21.74 -16.66 21.57
N THR A 695 20.79 -15.86 21.12
CA THR A 695 20.35 -14.66 21.82
C THR A 695 19.48 -15.07 23.02
N PRO A 696 19.81 -14.65 24.26
CA PRO A 696 18.96 -14.90 25.41
C PRO A 696 17.54 -14.36 25.17
N PRO A 697 16.46 -15.06 25.59
CA PRO A 697 15.09 -14.60 25.38
C PRO A 697 14.81 -13.16 25.86
N SER A 698 15.43 -12.75 26.98
CA SER A 698 15.31 -11.38 27.50
C SER A 698 15.98 -10.30 26.65
N GLN A 699 16.82 -10.70 25.68
CA GLN A 699 17.49 -9.83 24.72
C GLN A 699 16.91 -9.99 23.30
N CYS A 700 15.98 -10.92 23.09
CA CYS A 700 15.24 -11.08 21.85
C CYS A 700 14.12 -10.03 21.77
N ILE A 701 14.53 -8.80 21.47
CA ILE A 701 13.63 -7.66 21.27
C ILE A 701 13.86 -7.10 19.87
N HIS A 702 12.82 -7.16 19.02
CA HIS A 702 12.76 -6.43 17.77
C HIS A 702 12.16 -5.04 18.01
N VAL A 703 12.80 -4.01 17.49
CA VAL A 703 12.40 -2.61 17.68
C VAL A 703 12.20 -1.97 16.32
N ILE A 704 11.09 -1.24 16.16
CA ILE A 704 10.90 -0.31 15.04
C ILE A 704 10.58 1.07 15.59
N THR A 705 10.98 2.09 14.85
CA THR A 705 10.86 3.50 15.23
C THR A 705 10.33 4.34 14.09
N SER A 706 9.60 5.38 14.46
CA SER A 706 9.10 6.37 13.50
C SER A 706 9.07 7.75 14.16
N ARG A 707 9.65 8.73 13.47
CA ARG A 707 9.62 10.15 13.86
C ARG A 707 8.75 10.94 12.90
N PHE A 708 7.88 11.78 13.46
CA PHE A 708 6.88 12.54 12.71
C PHE A 708 6.48 13.81 13.46
N SER A 709 5.89 14.77 12.76
CA SER A 709 5.41 16.01 13.36
C SER A 709 3.93 15.92 13.72
N VAL A 710 3.47 16.73 14.67
CA VAL A 710 2.02 16.89 14.95
C VAL A 710 1.25 17.30 13.70
N ARG A 711 1.87 18.08 12.81
CA ARG A 711 1.30 18.45 11.51
C ARG A 711 0.93 17.25 10.65
N ASP A 712 1.69 16.16 10.71
CA ASP A 712 1.40 14.95 9.95
C ASP A 712 0.10 14.25 10.41
N LEU A 713 -0.45 14.60 11.59
CA LEU A 713 -1.70 14.07 12.12
C LEU A 713 -2.94 14.86 11.67
N LEU A 714 -2.77 15.99 10.98
CA LEU A 714 -3.86 16.90 10.61
C LEU A 714 -4.20 16.81 9.13
N HIS A 715 -5.49 16.95 8.84
CA HIS A 715 -6.05 16.81 7.50
C HIS A 715 -7.00 17.98 7.18
N ASP A 716 -6.69 18.68 6.09
CA ASP A 716 -7.31 19.93 5.65
C ASP A 716 -8.73 19.72 5.09
N CYS A 717 -9.65 19.20 5.90
CA CYS A 717 -11.05 19.00 5.56
C CYS A 717 -12.00 19.10 6.76
N GLY A 718 -13.29 19.36 6.50
CA GLY A 718 -14.32 19.56 7.52
C GLY A 718 -14.85 18.26 8.13
N THR A 719 -14.94 18.19 9.47
CA THR A 719 -15.49 17.04 10.21
C THR A 719 -16.99 16.83 10.00
N HIS A 720 -17.75 17.89 9.67
CA HIS A 720 -19.16 17.75 9.28
C HIS A 720 -19.34 16.81 8.08
N LYS A 721 -18.37 16.79 7.15
CA LYS A 721 -18.40 15.90 5.99
C LYS A 721 -18.01 14.48 6.39
N ASP A 722 -16.86 14.31 7.04
CA ASP A 722 -16.32 12.99 7.40
C ASP A 722 -15.37 13.05 8.61
N ALA A 723 -15.84 12.68 9.80
CA ALA A 723 -14.99 12.62 10.99
C ALA A 723 -14.15 11.33 11.11
N SER A 724 -14.11 10.49 10.07
CA SER A 724 -13.25 9.30 10.00
C SER A 724 -11.78 9.66 9.77
N PHE A 725 -11.51 10.84 9.23
CA PHE A 725 -10.18 11.29 8.82
C PHE A 725 -10.01 12.80 8.96
N CYS A 726 -11.04 13.60 8.71
CA CYS A 726 -10.91 15.04 8.74
C CYS A 726 -10.68 15.59 10.15
N THR A 727 -9.85 16.64 10.25
CA THR A 727 -9.56 17.32 11.52
C THR A 727 -10.31 18.63 11.71
N GLY A 728 -11.26 18.96 10.81
CA GLY A 728 -12.21 20.03 11.01
C GLY A 728 -11.55 21.40 10.82
N ILE A 729 -11.51 22.19 11.90
CA ILE A 729 -10.75 23.45 11.92
C ILE A 729 -9.23 23.22 11.89
N GLY A 730 -8.78 21.98 12.07
CA GLY A 730 -7.39 21.59 11.98
C GLY A 730 -6.88 21.63 10.56
N SER A 731 -5.78 22.37 10.39
CA SER A 731 -5.06 22.50 9.13
C SER A 731 -3.57 22.21 9.27
N THR A 732 -2.97 21.66 8.22
CA THR A 732 -1.52 21.54 8.09
C THR A 732 -0.83 22.91 7.98
N ASN A 733 -1.58 23.99 7.73
CA ASN A 733 -1.08 25.35 7.65
C ASN A 733 -0.87 25.96 9.05
N ALA A 734 0.39 26.33 9.33
CA ALA A 734 0.80 26.93 10.59
C ALA A 734 0.24 28.35 10.83
N THR A 735 -0.42 28.98 9.85
CA THR A 735 -1.14 30.24 10.08
C THR A 735 -2.55 30.04 10.61
N LEU A 736 -3.11 28.83 10.45
CA LEU A 736 -4.49 28.49 10.84
C LEU A 736 -4.54 27.66 12.12
N THR A 737 -3.54 26.82 12.35
CA THR A 737 -3.49 25.90 13.49
C THR A 737 -2.31 26.20 14.40
N ALA A 738 -2.55 26.26 15.71
CA ALA A 738 -1.52 26.40 16.73
C ALA A 738 -0.92 25.03 17.09
N GLY A 739 -1.77 24.02 17.25
CA GLY A 739 -1.36 22.69 17.68
C GLY A 739 -2.56 21.83 18.08
N ILE A 740 -2.32 20.84 18.94
CA ILE A 740 -3.36 19.95 19.48
C ILE A 740 -3.22 19.77 20.99
N ASN A 741 -4.32 19.40 21.65
CA ASN A 741 -4.32 18.74 22.94
C ASN A 741 -4.70 17.27 22.74
N LEU A 742 -3.86 16.35 23.19
CA LEU A 742 -4.13 14.91 23.12
C LEU A 742 -4.98 14.49 24.33
N ILE A 743 -6.08 13.75 24.09
CA ILE A 743 -7.04 13.34 25.12
C ILE A 743 -7.06 11.82 25.31
N PHE A 744 -6.86 11.08 24.22
CA PHE A 744 -6.85 9.62 24.21
C PHE A 744 -5.75 9.13 23.27
N ALA A 745 -4.98 8.15 23.71
CA ALA A 745 -4.02 7.46 22.87
C ALA A 745 -4.06 5.96 23.13
N SER A 746 -4.56 5.20 22.15
CA SER A 746 -4.48 3.74 22.14
C SER A 746 -3.41 3.29 21.16
N ALA A 747 -2.70 2.23 21.56
CA ALA A 747 -1.81 1.49 20.68
C ALA A 747 -2.59 0.35 20.02
N HIS A 748 -2.21 0.00 18.81
CA HIS A 748 -2.70 -1.18 18.12
C HIS A 748 -1.53 -2.12 17.83
N CYS A 749 -1.68 -3.37 18.25
CA CYS A 749 -0.62 -4.36 18.31
C CYS A 749 -1.19 -5.77 18.29
N HIS A 750 -0.50 -6.72 17.69
CA HIS A 750 -0.93 -8.11 17.63
C HIS A 750 -0.33 -8.95 18.75
N ALA A 751 -1.09 -9.96 19.16
CA ALA A 751 -0.58 -11.03 20.00
C ALA A 751 0.27 -11.98 19.16
N ASN A 752 1.32 -12.60 19.71
CA ASN A 752 1.76 -12.57 21.10
C ASN A 752 3.10 -11.83 21.29
N SER A 753 3.54 -11.13 20.26
CA SER A 753 4.84 -10.49 20.16
C SER A 753 4.92 -9.18 20.93
N CYS A 754 3.80 -8.48 21.11
CA CYS A 754 3.78 -7.15 21.70
C CYS A 754 4.52 -7.06 23.04
N LEU A 755 5.44 -6.11 23.20
CA LEU A 755 6.03 -5.78 24.51
C LEU A 755 5.68 -4.38 24.97
N SER A 756 5.80 -3.39 24.09
CA SER A 756 5.36 -2.02 24.38
C SER A 756 5.18 -1.20 23.11
N MET A 757 4.32 -0.18 23.21
CA MET A 757 4.31 0.96 22.31
C MET A 757 4.49 2.25 23.12
N GLU A 758 5.46 3.05 22.71
CA GLU A 758 5.85 4.27 23.43
C GLU A 758 5.81 5.47 22.50
N LEU A 759 5.22 6.57 22.97
CA LEU A 759 5.14 7.85 22.28
C LEU A 759 5.91 8.90 23.11
N TYR A 760 6.89 9.52 22.48
CA TYR A 760 7.74 10.54 23.08
C TYR A 760 7.61 11.86 22.35
N HIS A 761 7.79 12.96 23.08
CA HIS A 761 8.16 14.23 22.47
C HIS A 761 9.65 14.16 22.09
N ALA A 762 9.94 14.04 20.79
CA ALA A 762 11.26 13.66 20.27
C ALA A 762 12.37 14.64 20.64
N ASN A 763 12.07 15.94 20.75
CA ASN A 763 13.07 16.97 21.05
C ASN A 763 13.41 17.08 22.54
N THR A 764 12.47 16.74 23.42
CA THR A 764 12.64 16.88 24.89
C THR A 764 12.94 15.54 25.57
N GLY A 765 12.67 14.43 24.89
CA GLY A 765 12.76 13.09 25.47
C GLY A 765 11.64 12.78 26.47
N GLN A 766 10.63 13.65 26.59
CA GLN A 766 9.50 13.43 27.49
C GLN A 766 8.66 12.25 26.98
N LEU A 767 8.46 11.25 27.84
CA LEU A 767 7.49 10.18 27.59
C LEU A 767 6.08 10.77 27.70
N LEU A 768 5.31 10.66 26.62
CA LEU A 768 3.91 11.09 26.58
C LEU A 768 2.99 9.93 26.94
N CYS A 769 3.17 8.78 26.29
CA CYS A 769 2.38 7.58 26.54
C CYS A 769 3.22 6.32 26.40
N ARG A 770 3.03 5.34 27.30
CA ARG A 770 3.61 3.99 27.19
C ARG A 770 2.51 2.97 27.42
N VAL A 771 2.12 2.28 26.37
CA VAL A 771 1.16 1.18 26.43
C VAL A 771 1.92 -0.13 26.55
N GLU A 772 1.61 -0.89 27.60
CA GLU A 772 2.09 -2.26 27.80
C GLU A 772 0.89 -3.22 27.74
N PRO A 773 1.00 -4.33 27.01
CA PRO A 773 -0.07 -5.30 26.89
C PRO A 773 -0.32 -6.03 28.20
N ILE A 774 -1.58 -6.24 28.53
CA ILE A 774 -2.02 -7.13 29.61
C ILE A 774 -2.40 -8.46 28.97
N TYR A 775 -1.56 -9.48 29.17
CA TYR A 775 -1.76 -10.81 28.59
C TYR A 775 -2.67 -11.69 29.45
N GLY A 776 -3.54 -12.44 28.80
CA GLY A 776 -4.33 -13.50 29.44
C GLY A 776 -3.43 -14.62 29.99
N GLN A 777 -3.81 -15.17 31.14
CA GLN A 777 -3.03 -16.15 31.91
C GLN A 777 -3.68 -17.55 31.97
N SER A 778 -4.95 -17.70 31.58
CA SER A 778 -5.69 -18.97 31.70
C SER A 778 -5.30 -19.98 30.61
N ASP A 779 -4.91 -21.17 31.06
CA ASP A 779 -4.52 -22.33 30.24
C ASP A 779 -5.56 -23.47 30.23
N ASP A 780 -6.57 -23.41 31.11
CA ASP A 780 -7.50 -24.51 31.36
C ASP A 780 -8.82 -24.38 30.60
N GLY A 781 -9.03 -23.28 29.87
CA GLY A 781 -10.27 -23.03 29.12
C GLY A 781 -11.47 -22.75 30.01
N HIS A 782 -11.26 -22.52 31.32
CA HIS A 782 -12.27 -22.19 32.33
C HIS A 782 -12.05 -20.79 32.95
N GLY A 783 -11.03 -20.05 32.52
CA GLY A 783 -10.81 -18.65 32.88
C GLY A 783 -11.95 -17.72 32.40
N ALA A 784 -11.97 -16.50 32.93
CA ALA A 784 -12.88 -15.48 32.43
C ALA A 784 -12.54 -15.16 30.96
N TYR A 785 -13.56 -14.91 30.12
CA TYR A 785 -13.34 -14.45 28.75
C TYR A 785 -12.50 -13.16 28.75
N GLY A 786 -11.48 -13.11 27.90
CA GLY A 786 -10.44 -12.07 27.92
C GLY A 786 -9.23 -12.37 28.83
N ASP A 787 -9.17 -13.56 29.45
CA ASP A 787 -7.99 -14.06 30.16
C ASP A 787 -7.38 -15.31 29.49
N GLU A 788 -7.85 -15.70 28.30
CA GLU A 788 -7.30 -16.84 27.57
C GLU A 788 -5.83 -16.61 27.20
N ARG A 789 -4.97 -17.64 27.33
CA ARG A 789 -3.60 -17.55 26.83
C ARG A 789 -3.60 -17.19 25.33
N GLY A 790 -2.86 -16.15 24.96
CA GLY A 790 -2.82 -15.61 23.61
C GLY A 790 -3.75 -14.41 23.39
N TYR A 791 -4.65 -14.12 24.33
CA TYR A 791 -5.36 -12.85 24.41
C TYR A 791 -4.43 -11.76 24.96
N LEU A 792 -4.63 -10.51 24.52
CA LEU A 792 -3.97 -9.34 25.08
C LEU A 792 -4.97 -8.18 25.20
N ALA A 793 -4.81 -7.29 26.16
CA ALA A 793 -5.52 -6.01 26.23
C ALA A 793 -4.53 -4.85 26.17
N LEU A 794 -4.87 -3.77 25.48
CA LEU A 794 -4.05 -2.56 25.34
C LEU A 794 -4.70 -1.40 26.09
N PRO A 795 -4.30 -1.13 27.34
CA PRO A 795 -4.85 -0.01 28.09
C PRO A 795 -4.40 1.33 27.46
N PRO A 796 -5.32 2.25 27.11
CA PRO A 796 -4.94 3.53 26.51
C PRO A 796 -4.35 4.49 27.54
N CYS A 797 -3.64 5.51 27.07
CA CYS A 797 -3.37 6.70 27.89
C CYS A 797 -4.52 7.71 27.74
N LEU A 798 -4.94 8.31 28.86
CA LEU A 798 -6.00 9.31 28.93
C LEU A 798 -5.52 10.60 29.59
N TRP A 799 -6.00 11.74 29.10
CA TRP A 799 -5.78 13.04 29.72
C TRP A 799 -7.11 13.77 29.91
N GLY A 800 -7.32 14.30 31.11
CA GLY A 800 -8.61 14.84 31.56
C GLY A 800 -8.46 15.68 32.82
N SER A 801 -9.47 15.69 33.68
CA SER A 801 -9.38 16.48 34.91
C SER A 801 -8.61 15.75 36.02
N PRO A 802 -7.75 16.45 36.79
CA PRO A 802 -7.19 15.91 38.04
C PRO A 802 -8.25 15.48 39.04
N SER A 803 -9.44 16.07 38.99
CA SER A 803 -10.57 15.66 39.84
C SER A 803 -11.11 14.27 39.49
N GLU A 804 -10.90 13.80 38.25
CA GLU A 804 -11.20 12.45 37.82
C GLU A 804 -10.03 11.49 38.02
N GLY A 805 -8.90 11.94 38.57
CA GLY A 805 -7.69 11.11 38.71
C GLY A 805 -6.83 11.01 37.46
N LEU A 806 -7.00 11.93 36.52
CA LEU A 806 -6.24 11.98 35.27
C LEU A 806 -5.25 13.16 35.23
N PRO A 807 -4.12 13.02 34.53
CA PRO A 807 -3.27 14.17 34.21
C PRO A 807 -4.01 15.13 33.27
N GLU A 808 -3.76 16.43 33.42
CA GLU A 808 -4.32 17.45 32.52
C GLU A 808 -3.84 17.24 31.08
N PRO A 809 -4.70 17.55 30.08
CA PRO A 809 -4.27 17.63 28.69
C PRO A 809 -3.12 18.63 28.54
N PHE A 810 -2.15 18.27 27.71
CA PHE A 810 -0.99 19.11 27.42
C PHE A 810 -1.03 19.57 25.97
N PHE A 811 -0.51 20.78 25.74
CA PHE A 811 -0.44 21.38 24.43
C PHE A 811 0.78 20.86 23.66
N LEU A 812 0.53 20.39 22.44
CA LEU A 812 1.54 20.03 21.46
C LEU A 812 1.48 21.02 20.30
N PRO A 813 2.49 21.88 20.09
CA PRO A 813 2.51 22.79 18.96
C PRO A 813 2.57 22.01 17.63
N LEU A 814 2.10 22.64 16.56
CA LEU A 814 1.98 22.01 15.24
C LEU A 814 3.31 21.42 14.71
N ASP A 815 4.44 22.05 15.05
CA ASP A 815 5.79 21.64 14.68
C ASP A 815 6.49 20.78 15.74
N ALA A 816 5.79 20.34 16.79
CA ALA A 816 6.33 19.37 17.73
C ALA A 816 6.61 18.05 17.01
N GLU A 817 7.84 17.57 17.20
CA GLU A 817 8.29 16.28 16.71
C GLU A 817 7.98 15.20 17.74
N LEU A 818 7.36 14.12 17.31
CA LEU A 818 7.02 12.94 18.08
C LEU A 818 7.87 11.75 17.62
N LEU A 819 8.19 10.87 18.56
CA LEU A 819 8.89 9.61 18.31
C LEU A 819 8.02 8.46 18.81
N SER A 820 7.59 7.60 17.89
CA SER A 820 6.97 6.32 18.18
C SER A 820 8.04 5.23 18.26
N ILE A 821 8.00 4.41 19.29
CA ILE A 821 8.84 3.21 19.42
C ILE A 821 7.96 2.01 19.74
N LYS A 822 8.14 0.96 18.95
CA LYS A 822 7.50 -0.33 19.13
C LYS A 822 8.52 -1.38 19.51
N ARG A 823 8.19 -2.19 20.51
CA ARG A 823 9.03 -3.32 20.94
C ARG A 823 8.24 -4.61 20.89
N ASN A 824 8.86 -5.64 20.34
CA ASN A 824 8.29 -6.95 20.23
C ASN A 824 9.26 -8.02 20.68
N ASN A 825 8.74 -9.06 21.31
CA ASN A 825 9.44 -10.29 21.55
C ASN A 825 9.63 -11.02 20.21
N ASN A 826 10.88 -11.21 19.80
CA ASN A 826 11.22 -11.89 18.55
C ASN A 826 11.93 -13.24 18.78
N THR A 827 11.65 -13.90 19.91
CA THR A 827 12.08 -15.30 20.14
C THR A 827 11.50 -16.26 19.09
N LEU A 828 10.31 -15.97 18.59
CA LEU A 828 9.69 -16.60 17.43
C LEU A 828 9.56 -15.56 16.30
N PRO A 829 9.64 -15.98 15.03
CA PRO A 829 9.25 -15.11 13.93
C PRO A 829 7.74 -14.85 14.01
N HIS A 830 7.28 -13.73 13.46
CA HIS A 830 5.85 -13.43 13.37
C HIS A 830 5.62 -12.53 12.16
N THR A 831 4.66 -12.86 11.30
CA THR A 831 4.26 -11.97 10.19
C THR A 831 2.95 -11.28 10.50
N GLY A 832 2.71 -10.15 9.85
CA GLY A 832 1.43 -9.45 10.00
C GLY A 832 1.34 -8.55 11.24
N GLU A 833 2.43 -8.28 11.97
CA GLU A 833 2.39 -7.40 13.16
C GLU A 833 2.00 -5.97 12.78
N MET A 834 1.32 -5.26 13.68
CA MET A 834 0.95 -3.86 13.50
C MET A 834 1.54 -2.94 14.56
N SER A 835 1.69 -1.66 14.24
CA SER A 835 2.19 -0.66 15.19
C SER A 835 1.57 0.71 14.95
N LEU A 836 0.26 0.80 15.17
CA LEU A 836 -0.50 2.03 14.99
C LEU A 836 -0.83 2.73 16.30
N TRP A 837 -0.79 4.05 16.26
CA TRP A 837 -1.41 4.92 17.24
C TRP A 837 -2.79 5.33 16.75
N GLN A 838 -3.81 4.98 17.54
CA GLN A 838 -5.20 5.38 17.33
C GLN A 838 -5.56 6.36 18.43
N MET A 839 -5.53 7.65 18.07
CA MET A 839 -5.57 8.76 19.01
C MET A 839 -6.81 9.63 18.80
N ARG A 840 -7.18 10.34 19.86
CA ARG A 840 -8.17 11.41 19.81
C ARG A 840 -7.66 12.66 20.51
N GLY A 841 -7.97 13.80 19.94
CA GLY A 841 -7.55 15.09 20.48
C GLY A 841 -8.45 16.23 20.06
N ILE A 842 -8.05 17.41 20.50
CA ILE A 842 -8.69 18.68 20.17
C ILE A 842 -7.69 19.53 19.42
N VAL A 843 -8.13 20.09 18.31
CA VAL A 843 -7.35 21.06 17.54
C VAL A 843 -7.43 22.42 18.20
N ILE A 844 -6.28 23.08 18.35
CA ILE A 844 -6.18 24.45 18.83
C ILE A 844 -5.93 25.37 17.61
N PRO A 845 -6.91 26.18 17.18
CA PRO A 845 -6.72 27.14 16.10
C PRO A 845 -5.84 28.32 16.52
N LYS A 846 -5.35 29.11 15.56
CA LYS A 846 -4.64 30.37 15.80
C LYS A 846 -5.53 31.60 15.78
#